data_AF-A0A2M7YT68-F1
#
_entry.id   AF-A0A2M7YT68-F1
#
_cell.length_a   1.000
_cell.length_b   1.000
_cell.length_c   1.000
_cell.angle_alpha   90.00
_cell.angle_beta   90.00
_cell.angle_gamma   90.00
#
_symmetry.space_group_name_H-M   'P 1'
#
loop_
_entity.id
_entity.type
_entity.pdbx_description
1 polymer ?
#
loop_
_entity_poly.entity_id
_entity_poly.type
_entity_poly.pdbx_seq_one_letter_code
_entity_poly.pdbx_strand_id
1 'polypeptide(L)'
;MTTLMLNRSRALPVAMAAALTGCLLLAVPGCGNRPRPETAADIPGYRDMLEDVGQVDTAPLRGRLILLDPGHGGFFRGARGPNGLEEADVNLGVSLYLRGLLEWAGARVVMTRTSDRDFRTHADSTLASDLAFRVSMMDSLQPDVFISLHHNSNPSYDPVINETQTYYPLGDSGPSLQLARAIHRHLAFNLGITPARILPGNFHVLRNATVPAVLGEPAMISNPVIAGRLSLAASQKLEAESYFLGLLDYFSQGAPDWDTTLADTLVLPDQSEQPALSWTFVPDHRGGVPDSLGLGLPGGDPATFRVTFNGEPQSFALDRGGRNVSWYPPGSSAEGVVTISGRNLAGNSTPARSTRLVPAVCAAPEVFILREAAADSAHSLVGWAFPSPVAPASVHGRLTWTGGFSLSIANQTRGGRLVDPDSLPALAEQAVWSVDADATTRPCTVTEAVLPAGWRLATVTGYPGLPDNDLPLRQWRYRGSPPPPLPAGIQLPNGFAVVPGTDAWMESDGILPVRVGSGAEQTVHPSLQVDLVEPALWGRTIILDPRGGGTETDGTGPLGTRGADLNFAVARFAADMLTGAGARVVMTRAQGQTPTDPAKVLLARETGADLFLVVGRGADDTTSLRHYPGSTTGSAWARTTAGFLLQSFGAPDSCRVGPGSDYLLRHTHCPALVVELPGIAKTGSELAQGEPFNQRCEAAALVLAVTGVLSDEASAYPATTLPQVMDGLGSALTDFDFALWDGNLPATTPDTAAAPGPAGGESVVSYRLLLPAREGRHQLELHAAGRWQVWSLLREGTSWQGRVVQAGP
;
A
#
# COMPACT_ATOMS: atom_id res chain seq x y z
N MET A 1 -9.39 -37.34 88.69
CA MET A 1 -10.53 -38.17 89.14
C MET A 1 -11.58 -38.13 88.05
N THR A 2 -11.82 -39.31 87.44
CA THR A 2 -13.03 -39.73 86.68
C THR A 2 -13.38 -38.94 85.38
N THR A 3 -13.09 -39.40 84.14
CA THR A 3 -13.66 -40.55 83.35
C THR A 3 -15.19 -40.42 83.19
N LEU A 4 -15.91 -40.57 82.07
CA LEU A 4 -15.90 -41.39 80.83
C LEU A 4 -16.65 -40.60 79.71
N MET A 5 -16.37 -40.64 78.40
CA MET A 5 -16.29 -41.72 77.40
C MET A 5 -17.61 -42.46 77.03
N LEU A 6 -17.95 -42.34 75.72
CA LEU A 6 -18.60 -43.35 74.84
C LEU A 6 -20.08 -43.70 75.14
N ASN A 7 -20.98 -44.12 74.23
CA ASN A 7 -20.88 -44.68 72.89
C ASN A 7 -22.30 -44.77 72.25
N ARG A 8 -22.30 -45.08 70.94
CA ARG A 8 -23.26 -45.93 70.18
C ARG A 8 -24.65 -45.36 69.83
N SER A 9 -25.03 -45.11 68.55
CA SER A 9 -25.10 -45.93 67.32
C SER A 9 -26.47 -46.59 67.07
N ARG A 10 -26.90 -46.58 65.78
CA ARG A 10 -27.93 -47.37 65.04
C ARG A 10 -29.07 -46.48 64.52
N ALA A 11 -29.13 -46.11 63.22
CA ALA A 11 -29.34 -46.88 61.98
C ALA A 11 -30.83 -47.21 61.68
N LEU A 12 -31.40 -46.41 60.73
CA LEU A 12 -32.41 -46.70 59.66
C LEU A 12 -33.76 -47.38 60.04
N PRO A 13 -34.81 -47.42 59.16
CA PRO A 13 -34.93 -46.98 57.75
C PRO A 13 -36.26 -46.27 57.32
N VAL A 14 -36.23 -45.69 56.10
CA VAL A 14 -37.24 -45.75 54.98
C VAL A 14 -38.70 -45.35 55.24
N ALA A 15 -39.20 -44.31 54.54
CA ALA A 15 -40.15 -44.47 53.42
C ALA A 15 -40.65 -43.12 52.86
N MET A 16 -40.71 -43.10 51.52
CA MET A 16 -41.16 -42.11 50.55
C MET A 16 -42.59 -41.51 50.73
N ALA A 17 -42.67 -40.23 50.34
CA ALA A 17 -43.52 -39.65 49.27
C ALA A 17 -44.79 -38.83 49.58
N ALA A 18 -44.97 -37.85 48.67
CA ALA A 18 -46.13 -37.03 48.30
C ALA A 18 -46.42 -35.81 49.19
N ALA A 19 -46.04 -34.57 48.83
CA ALA A 19 -46.38 -33.71 47.67
C ALA A 19 -47.72 -32.96 47.80
N LEU A 20 -47.60 -31.65 47.55
CA LEU A 20 -48.53 -30.71 46.90
C LEU A 20 -49.40 -29.71 47.72
N THR A 21 -49.08 -28.43 47.43
CA THR A 21 -49.97 -27.25 47.18
C THR A 21 -50.26 -26.22 48.29
N GLY A 22 -49.46 -25.13 48.27
CA GLY A 22 -49.86 -23.72 48.03
C GLY A 22 -51.00 -23.04 48.80
N CYS A 23 -50.69 -21.94 49.52
CA CYS A 23 -51.10 -20.56 49.18
C CYS A 23 -50.70 -19.50 50.25
N LEU A 24 -49.93 -18.50 49.79
CA LEU A 24 -49.97 -17.04 50.02
C LEU A 24 -50.03 -16.36 51.43
N LEU A 25 -48.89 -15.72 51.76
CA LEU A 25 -48.61 -14.33 52.25
C LEU A 25 -49.37 -13.70 53.45
N LEU A 26 -48.60 -13.18 54.43
CA LEU A 26 -48.41 -11.74 54.74
C LEU A 26 -47.24 -11.52 55.74
N ALA A 27 -46.36 -10.54 55.43
CA ALA A 27 -45.17 -10.11 56.18
C ALA A 27 -45.54 -9.08 57.30
N VAL A 28 -44.72 -8.64 58.29
CA VAL A 28 -43.34 -8.10 58.42
C VAL A 28 -43.07 -7.92 59.96
N PRO A 29 -41.93 -7.43 60.53
CA PRO A 29 -40.48 -7.70 60.36
C PRO A 29 -39.82 -8.29 61.65
N GLY A 30 -38.70 -9.00 61.47
CA GLY A 30 -37.78 -9.39 62.55
C GLY A 30 -36.42 -8.68 62.43
N CYS A 31 -35.85 -8.32 63.57
CA CYS A 31 -34.59 -7.61 63.74
C CYS A 31 -33.37 -8.28 63.07
N GLY A 32 -32.70 -7.53 62.19
CA GLY A 32 -31.29 -7.15 62.35
C GLY A 32 -30.22 -8.24 62.49
N ASN A 33 -29.93 -8.95 61.40
CA ASN A 33 -28.53 -9.33 61.11
C ASN A 33 -27.90 -8.17 60.31
N ARG A 34 -26.81 -7.59 60.81
CA ARG A 34 -25.99 -6.71 59.95
C ARG A 34 -25.44 -7.56 58.81
N PRO A 35 -25.61 -7.16 57.53
CA PRO A 35 -24.96 -7.87 56.44
C PRO A 35 -23.44 -7.75 56.62
N ARG A 36 -22.75 -8.89 56.55
CA ARG A 36 -21.31 -8.91 56.29
C ARG A 36 -21.12 -8.23 54.93
N PRO A 37 -20.22 -7.24 54.77
CA PRO A 37 -20.01 -6.64 53.45
C PRO A 37 -19.61 -7.77 52.49
N GLU A 38 -20.39 -7.93 51.43
CA GLU A 38 -20.10 -8.86 50.34
C GLU A 38 -18.83 -8.35 49.64
N THR A 39 -17.66 -8.79 50.09
CA THR A 39 -16.46 -8.70 49.26
C THR A 39 -16.65 -9.68 48.11
N ALA A 40 -17.01 -9.17 46.93
CA ALA A 40 -17.15 -9.98 45.74
C ALA A 40 -15.85 -10.78 45.52
N ALA A 41 -15.95 -12.11 45.51
CA ALA A 41 -14.83 -13.01 45.22
C ALA A 41 -14.28 -12.82 43.79
N ASP A 42 -14.98 -12.01 42.98
CA ASP A 42 -14.77 -11.82 41.55
C ASP A 42 -13.98 -10.54 41.19
N ILE A 43 -13.39 -9.81 42.17
CA ILE A 43 -12.60 -8.60 41.88
C ILE A 43 -11.29 -9.01 41.14
N PRO A 44 -11.09 -8.62 39.87
CA PRO A 44 -9.89 -8.96 39.11
C PRO A 44 -8.63 -8.30 39.71
N GLY A 45 -7.50 -9.00 39.71
CA GLY A 45 -6.24 -8.49 40.26
C GLY A 45 -5.21 -9.59 40.55
N TYR A 46 -3.93 -9.32 40.31
CA TYR A 46 -2.79 -10.22 40.55
C TYR A 46 -3.01 -11.61 39.94
N ARG A 47 -2.95 -11.69 38.61
CA ARG A 47 -3.04 -12.96 37.89
C ARG A 47 -1.79 -13.80 38.17
N ASP A 48 -1.84 -15.10 37.89
CA ASP A 48 -0.61 -15.90 37.88
C ASP A 48 0.36 -15.32 36.84
N MET A 49 1.66 -15.33 37.15
CA MET A 49 2.68 -14.78 36.25
C MET A 49 2.66 -15.57 34.94
N LEU A 50 2.31 -14.90 33.85
CA LEU A 50 2.22 -15.51 32.52
C LEU A 50 3.54 -15.38 31.74
N GLU A 51 4.44 -14.49 32.15
CA GLU A 51 5.71 -14.20 31.46
C GLU A 51 6.90 -14.77 32.28
N ASP A 52 7.74 -15.63 31.69
CA ASP A 52 8.87 -16.27 32.39
C ASP A 52 10.10 -15.35 32.44
N VAL A 53 10.27 -14.65 33.57
CA VAL A 53 11.42 -13.76 33.85
C VAL A 53 12.76 -14.51 33.81
N GLY A 54 12.80 -15.83 34.02
CA GLY A 54 14.03 -16.61 33.97
C GLY A 54 14.62 -16.78 32.57
N GLN A 55 13.84 -16.49 31.51
CA GLN A 55 14.22 -16.73 30.11
C GLN A 55 14.42 -15.44 29.29
N VAL A 56 14.33 -14.26 29.91
CA VAL A 56 14.47 -12.97 29.21
C VAL A 56 15.94 -12.55 29.04
N ASP A 57 16.28 -11.92 27.93
CA ASP A 57 17.62 -11.33 27.73
C ASP A 57 17.79 -10.08 28.60
N THR A 58 18.66 -10.16 29.60
CA THR A 58 18.90 -9.08 30.57
C THR A 58 20.00 -8.09 30.14
N ALA A 59 20.68 -8.33 29.02
CA ALA A 59 21.76 -7.49 28.54
C ALA A 59 21.43 -5.98 28.51
N PRO A 60 20.20 -5.53 28.12
CA PRO A 60 19.86 -4.11 28.07
C PRO A 60 19.92 -3.37 29.42
N LEU A 61 19.76 -4.08 30.53
CA LEU A 61 19.77 -3.51 31.89
C LEU A 61 21.19 -3.41 32.48
N ARG A 62 22.17 -4.11 31.90
CA ARG A 62 23.53 -4.19 32.44
C ARG A 62 24.19 -2.81 32.53
N GLY A 63 24.63 -2.44 33.73
CA GLY A 63 25.34 -1.18 34.00
C GLY A 63 24.46 0.06 34.16
N ARG A 64 23.15 -0.04 33.88
CA ARG A 64 22.18 1.06 34.08
C ARG A 64 22.05 1.42 35.55
N LEU A 65 22.07 2.71 35.87
CA LEU A 65 21.83 3.23 37.21
C LEU A 65 20.34 3.52 37.39
N ILE A 66 19.67 2.73 38.21
CA ILE A 66 18.22 2.84 38.47
C ILE A 66 18.02 3.30 39.90
N LEU A 67 17.32 4.42 40.09
CA LEU A 67 16.91 4.91 41.40
C LEU A 67 15.47 4.47 41.70
N LEU A 68 15.32 3.58 42.68
CA LEU A 68 14.02 3.17 43.19
C LEU A 68 13.65 4.00 44.41
N ASP A 69 12.41 4.45 44.45
CA ASP A 69 11.86 5.26 45.52
C ASP A 69 10.64 4.57 46.12
N PRO A 70 10.82 3.74 47.17
CA PRO A 70 9.69 3.20 47.90
C PRO A 70 8.99 4.36 48.62
N GLY A 71 7.78 4.70 48.17
CA GLY A 71 7.00 5.81 48.71
C GLY A 71 6.79 5.69 50.21
N HIS A 72 6.67 6.83 50.90
CA HIS A 72 6.44 6.91 52.36
C HIS A 72 7.58 6.28 53.19
N GLY A 73 7.31 5.83 54.42
CA GLY A 73 8.26 5.23 55.37
C GLY A 73 8.30 5.98 56.70
N GLY A 74 8.63 5.26 57.78
CA GLY A 74 8.78 5.83 59.12
C GLY A 74 7.46 6.39 59.65
N PHE A 75 7.44 7.69 59.93
CA PHE A 75 6.25 8.40 60.41
C PHE A 75 5.19 8.55 59.32
N PHE A 76 5.59 8.64 58.05
CA PHE A 76 4.67 8.70 56.93
C PHE A 76 4.28 7.27 56.56
N ARG A 77 3.13 6.78 57.02
CA ARG A 77 2.68 5.39 56.73
C ARG A 77 1.97 5.22 55.38
N GLY A 78 1.60 6.33 54.75
CA GLY A 78 0.73 6.33 53.57
C GLY A 78 -0.69 5.87 53.90
N ALA A 79 -1.40 5.34 52.91
CA ALA A 79 -2.72 4.79 53.10
C ALA A 79 -2.69 3.50 53.95
N ARG A 80 -3.80 3.22 54.65
CA ARG A 80 -3.96 2.01 55.46
C ARG A 80 -5.16 1.21 54.95
N GLY A 81 -4.90 -0.03 54.54
CA GLY A 81 -5.92 -0.95 54.04
C GLY A 81 -6.86 -1.48 55.14
N PRO A 82 -8.01 -2.07 54.77
CA PRO A 82 -9.00 -2.59 55.71
C PRO A 82 -8.49 -3.71 56.64
N ASN A 83 -7.43 -4.41 56.25
CA ASN A 83 -6.74 -5.45 57.04
C ASN A 83 -5.61 -4.88 57.93
N GLY A 84 -5.41 -3.57 57.95
CA GLY A 84 -4.33 -2.91 58.69
C GLY A 84 -2.98 -2.87 57.97
N LEU A 85 -2.90 -3.38 56.73
CA LEU A 85 -1.72 -3.26 55.87
C LEU A 85 -1.46 -1.79 55.55
N GLU A 86 -0.20 -1.35 55.67
CA GLU A 86 0.19 0.03 55.40
C GLU A 86 0.92 0.14 54.07
N GLU A 87 0.61 1.18 53.32
CA GLU A 87 1.16 1.44 51.99
C GLU A 87 2.70 1.47 52.01
N ALA A 88 3.29 2.09 53.03
CA ALA A 88 4.74 2.15 53.20
C ALA A 88 5.43 0.76 53.24
N ASP A 89 4.76 -0.25 53.81
CA ASP A 89 5.30 -1.61 53.92
C ASP A 89 5.24 -2.33 52.57
N VAL A 90 4.12 -2.18 51.85
CA VAL A 90 3.94 -2.75 50.51
C VAL A 90 4.92 -2.13 49.51
N ASN A 91 5.03 -0.80 49.51
CA ASN A 91 5.97 -0.06 48.65
C ASN A 91 7.39 -0.56 48.86
N LEU A 92 7.81 -0.77 50.11
CA LEU A 92 9.14 -1.28 50.42
C LEU A 92 9.32 -2.72 49.94
N GLY A 93 8.34 -3.58 50.19
CA GLY A 93 8.38 -4.99 49.80
C GLY A 93 8.54 -5.20 48.30
N VAL A 94 7.68 -4.56 47.49
CA VAL A 94 7.77 -4.59 46.02
C VAL A 94 9.13 -4.06 45.56
N SER A 95 9.57 -2.93 46.12
CA SER A 95 10.84 -2.31 45.72
C SER A 95 12.06 -3.17 46.03
N LEU A 96 12.05 -3.92 47.14
CA LEU A 96 13.13 -4.84 47.50
C LEU A 96 13.19 -6.04 46.55
N TYR A 97 12.03 -6.59 46.14
CA TYR A 97 11.98 -7.62 45.11
C TYR A 97 12.50 -7.10 43.77
N LEU A 98 12.03 -5.92 43.34
CA LEU A 98 12.44 -5.29 42.09
C LEU A 98 13.94 -5.01 42.08
N ARG A 99 14.50 -4.51 43.19
CA ARG A 99 15.94 -4.34 43.35
C ARG A 99 16.70 -5.64 43.10
N GLY A 100 16.27 -6.74 43.71
CA GLY A 100 16.94 -8.03 43.53
C GLY A 100 16.94 -8.50 42.06
N LEU A 101 15.83 -8.32 41.35
CA LEU A 101 15.73 -8.66 39.92
C LEU A 101 16.64 -7.79 39.05
N LEU A 102 16.66 -6.48 39.30
CA LEU A 102 17.49 -5.52 38.56
C LEU A 102 18.98 -5.74 38.82
N GLU A 103 19.38 -6.01 40.07
CA GLU A 103 20.77 -6.34 40.42
C GLU A 103 21.19 -7.69 39.80
N TRP A 104 20.31 -8.70 39.80
CA TRP A 104 20.54 -9.97 39.10
C TRP A 104 20.76 -9.79 37.59
N ALA A 105 20.02 -8.87 36.97
CA ALA A 105 20.19 -8.48 35.57
C ALA A 105 21.45 -7.62 35.31
N GLY A 106 22.19 -7.25 36.35
CA GLY A 106 23.44 -6.47 36.25
C GLY A 106 23.25 -4.97 36.22
N ALA A 107 22.06 -4.45 36.55
CA ALA A 107 21.86 -3.02 36.78
C ALA A 107 22.46 -2.59 38.13
N ARG A 108 22.82 -1.31 38.24
CA ARG A 108 23.21 -0.65 39.49
C ARG A 108 21.96 -0.04 40.11
N VAL A 109 21.50 -0.57 41.23
CA VAL A 109 20.28 -0.08 41.89
C VAL A 109 20.64 0.74 43.13
N VAL A 110 20.07 1.93 43.23
CA VAL A 110 20.06 2.72 44.46
C VAL A 110 18.62 2.86 44.92
N MET A 111 18.38 2.78 46.22
CA MET A 111 17.06 3.00 46.80
C MET A 111 17.09 4.21 47.73
N THR A 112 16.05 5.05 47.69
CA THR A 112 15.93 6.17 48.65
C THR A 112 15.89 5.64 50.09
N ARG A 113 15.15 4.56 50.33
CA ARG A 113 15.17 3.78 51.58
C ARG A 113 15.19 2.27 51.33
N THR A 114 15.81 1.53 52.25
CA THR A 114 15.87 0.05 52.26
C THR A 114 15.26 -0.56 53.53
N SER A 115 14.71 0.28 54.40
CA SER A 115 14.06 -0.09 55.66
C SER A 115 12.89 0.87 55.93
N ASP A 116 12.10 0.57 56.95
CA ASP A 116 11.08 1.48 57.46
C ASP A 116 11.73 2.62 58.24
N ARG A 117 11.83 3.81 57.62
CA ARG A 117 12.50 4.99 58.18
C ARG A 117 12.02 6.29 57.55
N ASP A 118 12.20 7.37 58.28
CA ASP A 118 12.25 8.74 57.76
C ASP A 118 13.68 9.06 57.27
N PHE A 119 13.86 10.08 56.43
CA PHE A 119 15.21 10.57 56.06
C PHE A 119 15.83 11.54 57.07
N ARG A 120 15.03 12.04 58.01
CA ARG A 120 15.49 12.83 59.16
C ARG A 120 15.10 12.14 60.46
N THR A 121 15.58 12.67 61.58
CA THR A 121 15.10 12.30 62.92
C THR A 121 13.59 12.51 63.01
N HIS A 122 12.89 11.61 63.69
CA HIS A 122 11.42 11.64 63.82
C HIS A 122 10.88 12.99 64.35
N ALA A 123 11.66 13.71 65.18
CA ALA A 123 11.26 15.02 65.69
C ALA A 123 11.31 16.15 64.64
N ASP A 124 12.11 15.98 63.58
CA ASP A 124 12.39 17.02 62.56
C ASP A 124 11.88 16.64 61.17
N SER A 125 11.23 15.49 61.04
CA SER A 125 10.73 14.97 59.77
C SER A 125 9.43 15.67 59.38
N THR A 126 9.45 16.35 58.23
CA THR A 126 8.26 16.91 57.58
C THR A 126 8.09 16.31 56.19
N LEU A 127 6.86 16.26 55.68
CA LEU A 127 6.60 15.74 54.34
C LEU A 127 7.41 16.50 53.28
N ALA A 128 7.54 17.83 53.43
CA ALA A 128 8.33 18.65 52.51
C ALA A 128 9.82 18.29 52.54
N SER A 129 10.40 18.10 53.73
CA SER A 129 11.81 17.71 53.85
C SER A 129 12.08 16.28 53.37
N ASP A 130 11.12 15.37 53.53
CA ASP A 130 11.24 13.98 53.07
C ASP A 130 11.23 13.92 51.53
N LEU A 131 10.26 14.57 50.90
CA LEU A 131 10.16 14.66 49.44
C LEU A 131 11.35 15.39 48.82
N ALA A 132 11.84 16.46 49.46
CA ALA A 132 13.03 17.19 48.99
C ALA A 132 14.29 16.33 49.04
N PHE A 133 14.42 15.46 50.06
CA PHE A 133 15.56 14.54 50.14
C PHE A 133 15.56 13.54 48.97
N ARG A 134 14.39 12.97 48.63
CA ARG A 134 14.24 12.05 47.48
C ARG A 134 14.68 12.70 46.17
N VAL A 135 14.25 13.95 45.93
CA VAL A 135 14.67 14.74 44.76
C VAL A 135 16.18 15.01 44.79
N SER A 136 16.74 15.42 45.93
CA SER A 136 18.18 15.70 46.03
C SER A 136 19.06 14.48 45.74
N MET A 137 18.57 13.28 46.05
CA MET A 137 19.27 12.03 45.75
C MET A 137 19.27 11.75 44.24
N MET A 138 18.14 11.97 43.57
CA MET A 138 18.05 11.89 42.10
C MET A 138 18.98 12.91 41.43
N ASP A 139 18.96 14.17 41.88
CA ASP A 139 19.82 15.23 41.34
C ASP A 139 21.31 14.90 41.51
N SER A 140 21.70 14.33 42.66
CA SER A 140 23.09 14.00 42.97
C SER A 140 23.58 12.78 42.20
N LEU A 141 22.72 11.79 41.98
CA LEU A 141 23.10 10.52 41.36
C LEU A 141 23.02 10.56 39.83
N GLN A 142 22.14 11.41 39.26
CA GLN A 142 21.80 11.43 37.83
C GLN A 142 21.56 10.00 37.29
N PRO A 143 20.58 9.25 37.84
CA PRO A 143 20.29 7.90 37.39
C PRO A 143 19.74 7.88 35.96
N ASP A 144 19.87 6.76 35.25
CA ASP A 144 19.28 6.58 33.92
C ASP A 144 17.74 6.69 33.99
N VAL A 145 17.12 6.20 35.07
CA VAL A 145 15.69 6.36 35.36
C VAL A 145 15.40 6.45 36.87
N PHE A 146 14.30 7.12 37.22
CA PHE A 146 13.74 7.21 38.57
C PHE A 146 12.35 6.56 38.64
N ILE A 147 12.16 5.61 39.55
CA ILE A 147 10.88 4.88 39.72
C ILE A 147 10.38 5.06 41.15
N SER A 148 9.26 5.77 41.33
CA SER A 148 8.57 5.88 42.61
C SER A 148 7.44 4.84 42.69
N LEU A 149 7.42 4.03 43.74
CA LEU A 149 6.50 2.92 43.92
C LEU A 149 5.51 3.22 45.03
N HIS A 150 4.21 3.20 44.70
CA HIS A 150 3.09 3.55 45.56
C HIS A 150 1.89 2.61 45.38
N HIS A 151 0.97 2.60 46.35
CA HIS A 151 -0.27 1.82 46.29
C HIS A 151 -1.45 2.68 46.78
N ASN A 152 -2.18 3.19 45.80
CA ASN A 152 -3.18 4.23 45.92
C ASN A 152 -4.31 3.88 46.90
N SER A 153 -5.14 4.86 47.24
CA SER A 153 -6.35 4.68 48.02
C SER A 153 -7.45 5.57 47.48
N ASN A 154 -8.65 5.01 47.30
CA ASN A 154 -9.78 5.81 46.86
C ASN A 154 -10.33 6.66 48.03
N PRO A 155 -10.63 7.96 47.84
CA PRO A 155 -11.05 8.86 48.93
C PRO A 155 -12.35 8.44 49.63
N SER A 156 -13.25 7.75 48.92
CA SER A 156 -14.51 7.24 49.45
C SER A 156 -14.36 5.96 50.27
N TYR A 157 -13.17 5.33 50.29
CA TYR A 157 -12.95 3.99 50.83
C TYR A 157 -13.98 2.96 50.35
N ASP A 158 -14.44 3.12 49.10
CA ASP A 158 -15.34 2.19 48.46
C ASP A 158 -14.59 0.86 48.27
N PRO A 159 -15.09 -0.25 48.84
CA PRO A 159 -14.39 -1.52 48.85
C PRO A 159 -14.34 -2.22 47.47
N VAL A 160 -15.06 -1.73 46.46
CA VAL A 160 -15.05 -2.33 45.11
C VAL A 160 -14.15 -1.59 44.12
N ILE A 161 -13.81 -0.33 44.37
CA ILE A 161 -12.99 0.47 43.45
C ILE A 161 -11.55 -0.03 43.45
N ASN A 162 -11.02 -0.32 42.27
CA ASN A 162 -9.62 -0.64 42.04
C ASN A 162 -9.20 -0.19 40.63
N GLU A 163 -8.00 0.37 40.49
CA GLU A 163 -7.45 0.82 39.22
C GLU A 163 -5.93 0.63 39.20
N THR A 164 -5.37 0.42 38.00
CA THR A 164 -3.92 0.49 37.79
C THR A 164 -3.59 1.84 37.18
N GLN A 165 -2.73 2.60 37.83
CA GLN A 165 -2.34 3.92 37.37
C GLN A 165 -0.82 4.03 37.29
N THR A 166 -0.32 4.69 36.24
CA THR A 166 1.10 5.02 36.13
C THR A 166 1.23 6.48 35.74
N TYR A 167 1.95 7.23 36.56
CA TYR A 167 2.14 8.66 36.43
C TYR A 167 3.49 9.01 35.84
N TYR A 168 3.53 10.04 35.01
CA TYR A 168 4.73 10.66 34.46
C TYR A 168 4.69 12.19 34.70
N PRO A 169 5.82 12.92 34.68
CA PRO A 169 5.85 14.36 34.89
C PRO A 169 4.89 15.11 33.96
N LEU A 170 4.06 15.98 34.53
CA LEU A 170 3.13 16.83 33.78
C LEU A 170 3.91 17.68 32.75
N GLY A 171 3.56 17.54 31.47
CA GLY A 171 4.19 18.26 30.35
C GLY A 171 5.34 17.52 29.67
N ASP A 172 5.77 16.36 30.20
CA ASP A 172 6.79 15.52 29.56
C ASP A 172 6.14 14.55 28.57
N SER A 173 6.11 14.94 27.28
CA SER A 173 5.69 14.05 26.19
C SER A 173 6.81 13.13 25.67
N GLY A 174 7.97 13.12 26.34
CA GLY A 174 9.21 12.48 25.93
C GLY A 174 9.56 11.26 26.79
N PRO A 175 10.80 11.16 27.35
CA PRO A 175 11.32 9.92 27.92
C PRO A 175 10.46 9.33 29.06
N SER A 176 9.92 10.17 29.95
CA SER A 176 9.14 9.69 31.09
C SER A 176 7.79 9.09 30.69
N LEU A 177 7.11 9.67 29.68
CA LEU A 177 5.88 9.11 29.14
C LEU A 177 6.13 7.74 28.49
N GLN A 178 7.26 7.59 27.80
CA GLN A 178 7.61 6.30 27.19
C GLN A 178 7.97 5.25 28.24
N LEU A 179 8.75 5.62 29.26
CA LEU A 179 9.02 4.79 30.42
C LEU A 179 7.72 4.35 31.11
N ALA A 180 6.78 5.28 31.29
CA ALA A 180 5.45 4.98 31.85
C ALA A 180 4.69 3.98 30.98
N ARG A 181 4.70 4.13 29.65
CA ARG A 181 4.04 3.19 28.73
C ARG A 181 4.61 1.78 28.81
N ALA A 182 5.94 1.65 28.83
CA ALA A 182 6.62 0.35 28.91
C ALA A 182 6.27 -0.37 30.21
N ILE A 183 6.40 0.32 31.35
CA ILE A 183 6.03 -0.22 32.67
C ILE A 183 4.54 -0.54 32.78
N HIS A 184 3.68 0.39 32.35
CA HIS A 184 2.24 0.25 32.49
C HIS A 184 1.67 -0.94 31.73
N ARG A 185 2.25 -1.29 30.57
CA ARG A 185 1.84 -2.45 29.77
C ARG A 185 1.91 -3.74 30.59
N HIS A 186 3.05 -4.00 31.23
CA HIS A 186 3.26 -5.22 32.02
C HIS A 186 2.44 -5.20 33.31
N LEU A 187 2.34 -4.05 33.99
CA LEU A 187 1.46 -3.90 35.15
C LEU A 187 0.00 -4.20 34.80
N ALA A 188 -0.54 -3.59 33.74
CA ALA A 188 -1.93 -3.80 33.33
C ALA A 188 -2.19 -5.26 32.94
N PHE A 189 -1.25 -5.90 32.25
CA PHE A 189 -1.38 -7.29 31.80
C PHE A 189 -1.35 -8.30 32.96
N ASN A 190 -0.30 -8.26 33.79
CA ASN A 190 -0.06 -9.23 34.85
C ASN A 190 -0.97 -9.00 36.07
N LEU A 191 -1.27 -7.73 36.39
CA LEU A 191 -2.21 -7.46 37.48
C LEU A 191 -3.65 -7.68 37.01
N GLY A 192 -3.99 -7.38 35.75
CA GLY A 192 -5.34 -7.58 35.24
C GLY A 192 -6.41 -6.72 35.93
N ILE A 193 -5.99 -5.60 36.53
CA ILE A 193 -6.84 -4.64 37.22
C ILE A 193 -7.32 -3.61 36.18
N THR A 194 -8.61 -3.30 36.21
CA THR A 194 -9.23 -2.33 35.29
C THR A 194 -10.11 -1.34 36.05
N PRO A 195 -10.15 -0.06 35.62
CA PRO A 195 -9.42 0.52 34.49
C PRO A 195 -7.90 0.62 34.73
N ALA A 196 -7.13 0.58 33.65
CA ALA A 196 -5.69 0.78 33.64
C ALA A 196 -5.37 2.06 32.85
N ARG A 197 -4.70 3.03 33.47
CA ARG A 197 -4.47 4.37 32.91
C ARG A 197 -3.05 4.86 33.08
N ILE A 198 -2.55 5.56 32.07
CA ILE A 198 -1.33 6.38 32.15
C ILE A 198 -1.76 7.84 32.27
N LEU A 199 -1.28 8.54 33.29
CA LEU A 199 -1.75 9.88 33.65
C LEU A 199 -0.58 10.85 33.85
N PRO A 200 -0.66 12.11 33.39
CA PRO A 200 0.32 13.11 33.80
C PRO A 200 0.13 13.44 35.29
N GLY A 201 1.23 13.55 36.04
CA GLY A 201 1.26 13.75 37.47
C GLY A 201 2.05 15.00 37.84
N ASN A 202 1.50 15.81 38.76
CA ASN A 202 2.17 16.98 39.34
C ASN A 202 2.69 16.70 40.76
N PHE A 203 3.10 15.46 41.03
CA PHE A 203 3.67 15.06 42.32
C PHE A 203 5.05 15.68 42.52
N HIS A 204 5.45 15.96 43.76
CA HIS A 204 6.71 16.67 44.04
C HIS A 204 7.94 15.97 43.43
N VAL A 205 8.00 14.65 43.52
CA VAL A 205 9.13 13.86 42.97
C VAL A 205 9.13 13.81 41.44
N LEU A 206 7.97 13.90 40.78
CA LEU A 206 7.88 13.93 39.32
C LEU A 206 8.10 15.34 38.76
N ARG A 207 7.50 16.36 39.39
CA ARG A 207 7.62 17.76 38.96
C ARG A 207 9.06 18.25 38.98
N ASN A 208 9.86 17.77 39.93
CA ASN A 208 11.26 18.16 40.09
C ASN A 208 12.24 17.11 39.54
N ALA A 209 11.77 16.15 38.73
CA ALA A 209 12.66 15.16 38.13
C ALA A 209 13.51 15.76 37.01
N THR A 210 14.83 15.55 37.08
CA THR A 210 15.78 15.95 36.03
C THR A 210 16.13 14.82 35.05
N VAL A 211 15.59 13.63 35.31
CA VAL A 211 15.84 12.38 34.56
C VAL A 211 14.48 11.73 34.25
N PRO A 212 14.42 10.75 33.33
CA PRO A 212 13.16 10.04 33.05
C PRO A 212 12.59 9.44 34.33
N ALA A 213 11.34 9.78 34.65
CA ALA A 213 10.76 9.51 35.96
C ALA A 213 9.33 8.99 35.86
N VAL A 214 8.98 8.00 36.68
CA VAL A 214 7.59 7.54 36.81
C VAL A 214 7.21 7.31 38.26
N LEU A 215 5.92 7.45 38.55
CA LEU A 215 5.32 7.06 39.82
C LEU A 215 4.21 6.05 39.52
N GLY A 216 4.37 4.80 39.95
CA GLY A 216 3.35 3.79 39.74
C GLY A 216 2.43 3.65 40.95
N GLU A 217 1.15 3.46 40.65
CA GLU A 217 0.04 3.26 41.58
C GLU A 217 -0.74 2.03 41.10
N PRO A 218 -0.18 0.82 41.19
CA PRO A 218 -0.68 -0.31 40.40
C PRO A 218 -1.99 -0.91 40.91
N ALA A 219 -2.32 -0.66 42.19
CA ALA A 219 -3.54 -1.12 42.82
C ALA A 219 -3.97 -0.23 44.00
N MET A 220 -5.27 -0.29 44.34
CA MET A 220 -5.86 0.48 45.44
C MET A 220 -5.86 -0.33 46.76
N ILE A 221 -5.06 0.07 47.75
CA ILE A 221 -4.97 -0.61 49.06
C ILE A 221 -6.26 -0.49 49.89
N SER A 222 -7.13 0.48 49.58
CA SER A 222 -8.43 0.63 50.22
C SER A 222 -9.42 -0.50 49.87
N ASN A 223 -9.17 -1.24 48.79
CA ASN A 223 -9.99 -2.39 48.40
C ASN A 223 -9.62 -3.63 49.26
N PRO A 224 -10.56 -4.25 50.01
CA PRO A 224 -10.25 -5.36 50.92
C PRO A 224 -9.64 -6.60 50.25
N VAL A 225 -10.08 -6.94 49.03
CA VAL A 225 -9.57 -8.11 48.28
C VAL A 225 -8.13 -7.84 47.84
N ILE A 226 -7.86 -6.64 47.35
CA ILE A 226 -6.53 -6.21 46.91
C ILE A 226 -5.58 -6.06 48.10
N ALA A 227 -6.03 -5.48 49.21
CA ALA A 227 -5.25 -5.42 50.45
C ALA A 227 -4.87 -6.82 50.97
N GLY A 228 -5.77 -7.80 50.82
CA GLY A 228 -5.48 -9.21 51.08
C GLY A 228 -4.38 -9.76 50.16
N ARG A 229 -4.46 -9.51 48.85
CA ARG A 229 -3.44 -9.94 47.88
C ARG A 229 -2.09 -9.27 48.14
N LEU A 230 -2.07 -7.94 48.35
CA LEU A 230 -0.86 -7.17 48.64
C LEU A 230 -0.11 -7.60 49.90
N SER A 231 -0.79 -8.27 50.84
CA SER A 231 -0.13 -8.88 52.01
C SER A 231 0.68 -10.14 51.69
N LEU A 232 0.52 -10.71 50.50
CA LEU A 232 1.19 -11.93 50.06
C LEU A 232 2.48 -11.62 49.31
N ALA A 233 3.55 -12.34 49.66
CA ALA A 233 4.84 -12.24 48.98
C ALA A 233 4.74 -12.53 47.47
N ALA A 234 3.88 -13.46 47.06
CA ALA A 234 3.65 -13.78 45.65
C ALA A 234 3.11 -12.58 44.84
N SER A 235 2.19 -11.82 45.42
CA SER A 235 1.62 -10.63 44.76
C SER A 235 2.62 -9.51 44.63
N GLN A 236 3.41 -9.24 45.70
CA GLN A 236 4.48 -8.25 45.64
C GLN A 236 5.58 -8.63 44.64
N LYS A 237 5.92 -9.93 44.56
CA LYS A 237 6.85 -10.47 43.59
C LYS A 237 6.34 -10.27 42.15
N LEU A 238 5.08 -10.59 41.88
CA LEU A 238 4.45 -10.41 40.57
C LEU A 238 4.51 -8.95 40.09
N GLU A 239 4.22 -8.01 40.98
CA GLU A 239 4.31 -6.59 40.66
C GLU A 239 5.75 -6.17 40.36
N ALA A 240 6.71 -6.60 41.19
CA ALA A 240 8.13 -6.35 40.95
C ALA A 240 8.61 -6.93 39.61
N GLU A 241 8.19 -8.14 39.27
CA GLU A 241 8.47 -8.77 37.97
C GLU A 241 7.87 -7.95 36.80
N SER A 242 6.68 -7.37 36.99
CA SER A 242 6.04 -6.51 35.98
C SER A 242 6.79 -5.20 35.75
N TYR A 243 7.26 -4.55 36.83
CA TYR A 243 8.15 -3.40 36.71
C TYR A 243 9.47 -3.75 36.03
N PHE A 244 10.06 -4.90 36.39
CA PHE A 244 11.30 -5.40 35.80
C PHE A 244 11.17 -5.58 34.28
N LEU A 245 10.10 -6.24 33.83
CA LEU A 245 9.83 -6.44 32.39
C LEU A 245 9.59 -5.12 31.67
N GLY A 246 8.88 -4.18 32.27
CA GLY A 246 8.69 -2.84 31.69
C GLY A 246 9.96 -2.02 31.58
N LEU A 247 10.85 -2.11 32.58
CA LEU A 247 12.18 -1.49 32.51
C LEU A 247 13.03 -2.17 31.43
N LEU A 248 12.96 -3.50 31.35
CA LEU A 248 13.64 -4.24 30.30
C LEU A 248 13.12 -3.81 28.92
N ASP A 249 11.81 -3.73 28.69
CA ASP A 249 11.19 -3.25 27.45
C ASP A 249 11.67 -1.83 27.11
N TYR A 250 11.69 -0.92 28.10
CA TYR A 250 12.19 0.44 27.91
C TYR A 250 13.65 0.48 27.43
N PHE A 251 14.54 -0.28 28.07
CA PHE A 251 15.96 -0.30 27.73
C PHE A 251 16.32 -1.22 26.54
N SER A 252 15.43 -2.14 26.16
CA SER A 252 15.59 -3.07 25.02
C SER A 252 15.31 -2.43 23.67
N GLN A 253 14.78 -1.21 23.63
CA GLN A 253 14.65 -0.44 22.41
C GLN A 253 16.03 -0.34 21.74
N GLY A 254 16.17 -0.91 20.54
CA GLY A 254 17.47 -1.06 19.89
C GLY A 254 18.10 0.26 19.47
N ALA A 255 19.21 0.18 18.73
CA ALA A 255 19.84 1.37 18.17
C ALA A 255 18.94 1.92 17.04
N PRO A 256 18.35 3.11 17.20
CA PRO A 256 17.50 3.69 16.16
C PRO A 256 18.30 3.94 14.87
N ASP A 257 17.61 4.07 13.74
CA ASP A 257 18.22 4.45 12.47
C ASP A 257 17.45 5.61 11.83
N TRP A 258 18.02 6.15 10.76
CA TRP A 258 17.36 7.09 9.85
C TRP A 258 16.94 6.34 8.60
N ASP A 259 15.64 6.27 8.35
CA ASP A 259 15.13 5.88 7.04
C ASP A 259 15.14 7.10 6.12
N THR A 260 15.68 6.90 4.94
CA THR A 260 15.79 7.93 3.92
C THR A 260 15.95 7.30 2.55
N THR A 261 15.34 7.91 1.54
CA THR A 261 15.54 7.55 0.13
C THR A 261 16.74 8.26 -0.49
N LEU A 262 17.47 9.06 0.31
CA LEU A 262 18.60 9.84 -0.15
C LEU A 262 19.81 8.94 -0.43
N ALA A 263 20.35 9.05 -1.64
CA ALA A 263 21.60 8.40 -2.01
C ALA A 263 22.79 9.04 -1.27
N ASP A 264 23.91 8.32 -1.20
CA ASP A 264 25.18 8.82 -0.63
C ASP A 264 25.69 10.07 -1.37
N THR A 265 25.32 10.22 -2.64
CA THR A 265 25.53 11.44 -3.43
C THR A 265 24.23 11.84 -4.09
N LEU A 266 23.76 13.06 -3.82
CA LEU A 266 22.58 13.66 -4.41
C LEU A 266 22.96 14.82 -5.32
N VAL A 267 22.49 14.77 -6.56
CA VAL A 267 22.61 15.88 -7.50
C VAL A 267 21.41 16.81 -7.30
N LEU A 268 21.66 18.08 -7.00
CA LEU A 268 20.58 19.04 -6.76
C LEU A 268 19.95 19.50 -8.10
N PRO A 269 18.61 19.48 -8.22
CA PRO A 269 17.90 20.03 -9.39
C PRO A 269 17.91 21.58 -9.37
N ASP A 270 17.59 22.17 -10.52
CA ASP A 270 17.52 23.64 -10.68
C ASP A 270 16.36 24.27 -9.86
N GLN A 271 16.41 25.59 -9.66
CA GLN A 271 15.69 26.38 -8.65
C GLN A 271 14.16 26.27 -8.64
N SER A 272 13.50 25.74 -9.67
CA SER A 272 12.04 25.64 -9.70
C SER A 272 11.48 24.47 -8.88
N GLU A 273 12.30 23.49 -8.50
CA GLU A 273 11.86 22.28 -7.78
C GLU A 273 12.91 21.78 -6.77
N GLN A 274 13.34 22.58 -5.80
CA GLN A 274 14.23 22.06 -4.75
C GLN A 274 13.44 21.21 -3.74
N PRO A 275 13.63 19.88 -3.69
CA PRO A 275 12.93 19.06 -2.70
C PRO A 275 13.55 19.28 -1.31
N ALA A 276 12.70 19.26 -0.27
CA ALA A 276 13.17 19.17 1.09
C ALA A 276 13.86 17.80 1.28
N LEU A 277 15.15 17.82 1.65
CA LEU A 277 15.84 16.61 2.09
C LEU A 277 15.18 16.14 3.38
N SER A 278 14.70 14.91 3.39
CA SER A 278 13.94 14.39 4.52
C SER A 278 14.51 13.07 5.03
N TRP A 279 14.57 12.97 6.35
CA TRP A 279 14.93 11.76 7.07
C TRP A 279 13.83 11.43 8.06
N THR A 280 13.44 10.17 8.09
CA THR A 280 12.46 9.64 9.01
C THR A 280 13.20 8.91 10.12
N PHE A 281 13.00 9.32 11.36
CA PHE A 281 13.53 8.59 12.50
C PHE A 281 12.81 7.24 12.64
N VAL A 282 13.56 6.15 12.57
CA VAL A 282 13.04 4.79 12.72
C VAL A 282 13.51 4.19 14.04
N PRO A 283 12.59 3.95 15.00
CA PRO A 283 12.92 3.20 16.20
C PRO A 283 13.23 1.73 15.84
N ASP A 284 14.27 1.16 16.45
CA ASP A 284 14.58 -0.27 16.29
C ASP A 284 13.64 -1.11 17.18
N HIS A 285 12.65 -1.73 16.57
CA HIS A 285 11.70 -2.63 17.24
C HIS A 285 12.22 -4.08 17.27
N ARG A 286 13.38 -4.33 17.88
CA ARG A 286 13.75 -5.70 18.29
C ARG A 286 12.92 -6.09 19.51
N GLY A 287 11.67 -6.48 19.29
CA GLY A 287 10.78 -6.87 20.38
C GLY A 287 9.34 -7.23 20.01
N GLY A 288 8.91 -7.10 18.76
CA GLY A 288 7.67 -7.71 18.27
C GLY A 288 6.36 -7.29 18.96
N VAL A 289 6.31 -6.21 19.74
CA VAL A 289 5.04 -5.72 20.31
C VAL A 289 4.31 -4.87 19.25
N PRO A 290 3.14 -5.31 18.73
CA PRO A 290 2.40 -4.55 17.73
C PRO A 290 1.86 -3.24 18.31
N ASP A 291 1.70 -2.24 17.44
CA ASP A 291 1.19 -0.89 17.72
C ASP A 291 -0.33 -0.86 18.02
N SER A 292 -0.85 -1.86 18.75
CA SER A 292 -2.29 -2.14 18.91
C SER A 292 -3.00 -1.28 19.97
N LEU A 293 -2.32 -0.30 20.59
CA LEU A 293 -2.90 0.62 21.57
C LEU A 293 -3.05 2.07 21.05
N GLY A 294 -2.64 2.36 19.81
CA GLY A 294 -2.91 3.66 19.18
C GLY A 294 -2.33 4.89 19.89
N LEU A 295 -1.29 4.71 20.73
CA LEU A 295 -0.72 5.79 21.54
C LEU A 295 0.38 6.59 20.82
N GLY A 296 0.71 6.26 19.57
CA GLY A 296 1.69 6.98 18.75
C GLY A 296 3.02 7.15 19.48
N LEU A 297 3.91 6.16 19.44
CA LEU A 297 5.21 6.25 20.09
C LEU A 297 6.09 7.28 19.36
N PRO A 298 6.57 8.37 19.97
CA PRO A 298 7.69 9.12 19.39
C PRO A 298 8.94 8.26 19.59
N GLY A 299 9.52 7.75 18.49
CA GLY A 299 10.71 6.90 18.55
C GLY A 299 12.00 7.68 18.86
N GLY A 300 12.05 8.97 18.50
CA GLY A 300 13.25 9.80 18.60
C GLY A 300 13.15 10.88 19.67
N ASP A 301 14.30 11.33 20.19
CA ASP A 301 14.42 12.53 21.03
C ASP A 301 14.77 13.75 20.15
N PRO A 302 13.79 14.61 19.82
CA PRO A 302 14.02 15.72 18.89
C PRO A 302 15.05 16.74 19.41
N ALA A 303 15.26 16.85 20.72
CA ALA A 303 16.25 17.77 21.30
C ALA A 303 17.69 17.36 20.96
N THR A 304 17.89 16.09 20.59
CA THR A 304 19.20 15.54 20.23
C THR A 304 19.48 15.58 18.74
N PHE A 305 18.48 15.86 17.91
CA PHE A 305 18.65 15.84 16.46
C PHE A 305 19.57 16.97 16.01
N ARG A 306 20.49 16.66 15.11
CA ARG A 306 21.46 17.60 14.54
C ARG A 306 21.53 17.37 13.03
N VAL A 307 21.35 18.44 12.27
CA VAL A 307 21.67 18.51 10.84
C VAL A 307 22.86 19.45 10.68
N THR A 308 23.90 19.01 9.98
CA THR A 308 25.08 19.84 9.66
C THR A 308 25.34 19.84 8.17
N PHE A 309 25.77 20.97 7.61
CA PHE A 309 26.22 21.09 6.22
C PHE A 309 27.68 21.55 6.21
N ASN A 310 28.57 20.76 5.60
CA ASN A 310 30.03 20.95 5.66
C ASN A 310 30.56 21.08 7.11
N GLY A 311 29.94 20.37 8.04
CA GLY A 311 30.28 20.41 9.47
C GLY A 311 29.61 21.54 10.26
N GLU A 312 28.99 22.52 9.59
CA GLU A 312 28.33 23.65 10.26
C GLU A 312 26.86 23.34 10.60
N PRO A 313 26.39 23.59 11.83
CA PRO A 313 25.01 23.35 12.23
C PRO A 313 23.98 24.07 11.37
N GLN A 314 22.91 23.38 11.00
CA GLN A 314 21.83 23.91 10.17
C GLN A 314 20.48 23.87 10.89
N SER A 315 19.63 24.84 10.59
CA SER A 315 18.23 24.85 11.02
C SER A 315 17.43 23.84 10.20
N PHE A 316 16.56 23.06 10.86
CA PHE A 316 15.70 22.07 10.22
C PHE A 316 14.26 22.19 10.73
N ALA A 317 13.32 21.61 9.97
CA ALA A 317 11.93 21.48 10.36
C ALA A 317 11.65 20.07 10.90
N LEU A 318 10.79 20.00 11.90
CA LEU A 318 10.25 18.75 12.46
C LEU A 318 8.76 18.69 12.19
N ASP A 319 8.26 17.51 11.83
CA ASP A 319 6.83 17.29 11.71
C ASP A 319 6.12 17.26 13.07
N ARG A 320 4.78 17.28 13.04
CA ARG A 320 3.96 17.22 14.27
C ARG A 320 4.18 15.93 15.07
N GLY A 321 4.65 14.86 14.44
CA GLY A 321 4.96 13.58 15.08
C GLY A 321 6.37 13.51 15.70
N GLY A 322 7.21 14.52 15.47
CA GLY A 322 8.59 14.58 15.96
C GLY A 322 9.52 13.50 15.35
N ARG A 323 9.15 12.90 14.21
CA ARG A 323 9.92 11.81 13.58
C ARG A 323 10.54 12.22 12.26
N ASN A 324 9.89 13.09 11.50
CA ASN A 324 10.37 13.51 10.19
C ASN A 324 11.15 14.81 10.32
N VAL A 325 12.44 14.75 9.96
CA VAL A 325 13.33 15.90 9.90
C VAL A 325 13.47 16.32 8.45
N SER A 326 13.10 17.56 8.14
CA SER A 326 13.24 18.14 6.81
C SER A 326 14.21 19.31 6.81
N TRP A 327 15.13 19.32 5.86
CA TRP A 327 16.12 20.38 5.67
C TRP A 327 16.13 20.86 4.21
N TYR A 328 16.33 22.16 4.03
CA TYR A 328 16.38 22.81 2.72
C TYR A 328 17.82 23.25 2.42
N PRO A 329 18.40 22.86 1.28
CA PRO A 329 19.71 23.34 0.87
C PRO A 329 19.77 24.86 0.75
N PRO A 330 20.95 25.49 0.96
CA PRO A 330 21.10 26.94 0.87
C PRO A 330 20.99 27.51 -0.56
N GLY A 331 20.92 26.65 -1.60
CA GLY A 331 20.72 27.04 -3.01
C GLY A 331 21.00 25.91 -4.00
N SER A 332 20.68 26.11 -5.30
CA SER A 332 20.87 25.10 -6.37
C SER A 332 22.33 24.85 -6.75
N SER A 333 23.23 25.72 -6.30
CA SER A 333 24.68 25.59 -6.45
C SER A 333 25.38 25.03 -5.20
N ALA A 334 24.62 24.57 -4.19
CA ALA A 334 25.19 24.05 -2.96
C ALA A 334 25.99 22.76 -3.23
N GLU A 335 27.31 22.85 -3.00
CA GLU A 335 28.21 21.70 -3.03
C GLU A 335 28.74 21.44 -1.60
N GLY A 336 28.69 20.19 -1.16
CA GLY A 336 29.13 19.85 0.19
C GLY A 336 28.60 18.53 0.71
N VAL A 337 28.71 18.30 2.01
CA VAL A 337 28.16 17.11 2.68
C VAL A 337 27.15 17.57 3.73
N VAL A 338 25.92 17.08 3.62
CA VAL A 338 24.93 17.18 4.69
C VAL A 338 24.96 15.92 5.54
N THR A 339 24.93 16.06 6.85
CA THR A 339 24.93 14.94 7.80
C THR A 339 23.81 15.11 8.81
N ILE A 340 23.09 14.03 9.10
CA ILE A 340 22.09 13.96 10.16
C ILE A 340 22.48 12.95 11.24
N SER A 341 22.21 13.29 12.50
CA SER A 341 22.40 12.41 13.67
C SER A 341 21.36 12.74 14.76
N GLY A 342 21.14 11.80 15.67
CA GLY A 342 20.18 11.94 16.77
C GLY A 342 20.22 10.77 17.76
N ARG A 343 19.28 10.75 18.71
CA ARG A 343 19.09 9.65 19.67
C ARG A 343 17.62 9.29 19.80
N ASN A 344 17.32 8.09 20.28
CA ASN A 344 15.98 7.75 20.78
C ASN A 344 15.79 8.27 22.21
N LEU A 345 14.55 8.21 22.69
CA LEU A 345 14.18 8.59 24.06
C LEU A 345 14.74 7.64 25.15
N ALA A 346 15.33 6.51 24.75
CA ALA A 346 16.11 5.61 25.63
C ALA A 346 17.62 5.96 25.64
N GLY A 347 18.03 7.01 24.93
CA GLY A 347 19.40 7.52 24.89
C GLY A 347 20.35 6.82 23.90
N ASN A 348 19.86 5.87 23.10
CA ASN A 348 20.65 5.19 22.06
C ASN A 348 20.78 6.08 20.82
N SER A 349 22.01 6.23 20.31
CA SER A 349 22.30 7.07 19.15
C SER A 349 21.97 6.40 17.83
N THR A 350 21.52 7.18 16.85
CA THR A 350 21.48 6.77 15.45
C THR A 350 22.88 6.79 14.84
N PRO A 351 23.18 5.92 13.86
CA PRO A 351 24.31 6.14 12.97
C PRO A 351 24.17 7.50 12.26
N ALA A 352 25.27 8.25 12.15
CA ALA A 352 25.26 9.47 11.36
C ALA A 352 25.08 9.13 9.87
N ARG A 353 24.05 9.69 9.23
CA ARG A 353 23.83 9.53 7.78
C ARG A 353 24.34 10.76 7.06
N SER A 354 25.16 10.57 6.03
CA SER A 354 25.74 11.66 5.25
C SER A 354 25.38 11.53 3.79
N THR A 355 25.05 12.65 3.16
CA THR A 355 24.76 12.75 1.73
C THR A 355 25.62 13.87 1.13
N ARG A 356 26.40 13.56 0.09
CA ARG A 356 27.17 14.53 -0.67
C ARG A 356 26.26 15.23 -1.68
N LEU A 357 26.18 16.55 -1.62
CA LEU A 357 25.44 17.38 -2.59
C LEU A 357 26.40 17.82 -3.70
N VAL A 358 25.98 17.62 -4.96
CA VAL A 358 26.72 18.03 -6.16
C VAL A 358 25.81 18.82 -7.09
N PRO A 359 26.26 19.96 -7.66
CA PRO A 359 25.49 20.70 -8.65
C PRO A 359 25.47 19.96 -10.01
N ALA A 360 24.35 20.04 -10.74
CA ALA A 360 24.10 19.23 -11.94
C ALA A 360 24.97 19.56 -13.20
N VAL A 361 25.77 20.63 -13.21
CA VAL A 361 26.24 21.28 -14.47
C VAL A 361 27.71 20.96 -14.88
N CYS A 362 28.19 19.70 -14.90
CA CYS A 362 29.66 19.47 -15.04
C CYS A 362 30.26 18.39 -15.98
N ALA A 363 29.57 17.74 -16.94
CA ALA A 363 30.19 16.74 -17.84
C ALA A 363 30.20 17.14 -19.34
N ALA A 364 31.24 16.70 -20.10
CA ALA A 364 31.30 16.77 -21.56
C ALA A 364 30.85 15.43 -22.20
N PRO A 365 30.19 15.43 -23.37
CA PRO A 365 29.70 14.20 -24.00
C PRO A 365 30.77 13.47 -24.81
N GLU A 366 30.62 12.15 -24.91
CA GLU A 366 31.27 11.31 -25.93
C GLU A 366 30.52 11.47 -27.26
N VAL A 367 31.23 11.58 -28.39
CA VAL A 367 30.65 11.85 -29.72
C VAL A 367 31.08 10.76 -30.71
N PHE A 368 30.17 10.33 -31.58
CA PHE A 368 30.49 9.42 -32.68
C PHE A 368 29.82 9.84 -34.00
N ILE A 369 30.43 9.44 -35.12
CA ILE A 369 29.98 9.70 -36.48
C ILE A 369 29.82 8.37 -37.22
N LEU A 370 28.67 8.16 -37.86
CA LEU A 370 28.41 6.98 -38.69
C LEU A 370 28.03 7.41 -40.11
N ARG A 371 28.76 6.93 -41.12
CA ARG A 371 28.58 7.28 -42.54
C ARG A 371 28.05 6.11 -43.37
N GLU A 372 27.27 6.41 -44.40
CA GLU A 372 26.90 5.43 -45.45
C GLU A 372 28.04 5.21 -46.45
N ALA A 373 28.05 4.07 -47.14
CA ALA A 373 29.00 3.79 -48.22
C ALA A 373 28.71 4.66 -49.47
N ALA A 374 29.76 5.22 -50.05
CA ALA A 374 29.76 6.43 -50.89
C ALA A 374 29.02 6.41 -52.25
N ALA A 375 28.34 5.34 -52.65
CA ALA A 375 27.75 5.30 -54.00
C ALA A 375 26.54 6.24 -54.14
N ASP A 376 25.71 6.42 -53.10
CA ASP A 376 24.57 7.35 -53.10
C ASP A 376 24.24 7.82 -51.67
N SER A 377 25.24 8.15 -50.85
CA SER A 377 25.04 8.43 -49.43
C SER A 377 24.21 9.70 -49.21
N ALA A 378 23.02 9.55 -48.60
CA ALA A 378 22.10 10.67 -48.40
C ALA A 378 22.39 11.44 -47.09
N HIS A 379 22.86 10.75 -46.06
CA HIS A 379 23.04 11.30 -44.71
C HIS A 379 24.24 10.70 -43.96
N SER A 380 24.76 11.43 -42.97
CA SER A 380 25.64 10.93 -41.91
C SER A 380 24.95 11.12 -40.55
N LEU A 381 25.16 10.21 -39.60
CA LEU A 381 24.61 10.33 -38.24
C LEU A 381 25.71 10.83 -37.28
N VAL A 382 25.44 11.94 -36.59
CA VAL A 382 26.24 12.42 -35.45
C VAL A 382 25.51 12.04 -34.17
N GLY A 383 26.08 11.16 -33.35
CA GLY A 383 25.53 10.76 -32.05
C GLY A 383 26.35 11.29 -30.88
N TRP A 384 25.69 11.50 -29.74
CA TRP A 384 26.34 11.93 -28.49
C TRP A 384 25.78 11.19 -27.26
N ALA A 385 26.61 11.08 -26.22
CA ALA A 385 26.20 10.55 -24.92
C ALA A 385 26.94 11.23 -23.76
N PHE A 386 26.20 11.75 -22.78
CA PHE A 386 26.77 12.24 -21.53
C PHE A 386 27.00 11.07 -20.55
N PRO A 387 28.11 11.08 -19.80
CA PRO A 387 28.34 10.07 -18.76
C PRO A 387 27.32 10.22 -17.62
N SER A 388 26.67 9.11 -17.25
CA SER A 388 25.76 9.06 -16.11
C SER A 388 26.53 9.28 -14.79
N PRO A 389 26.02 10.04 -13.80
CA PRO A 389 24.65 10.56 -13.67
C PRO A 389 24.50 12.06 -14.04
N VAL A 390 25.39 12.61 -14.87
CA VAL A 390 25.64 14.06 -14.95
C VAL A 390 24.69 14.80 -15.91
N ALA A 391 23.39 14.51 -15.91
CA ALA A 391 22.49 15.17 -16.85
C ALA A 391 21.25 15.77 -16.16
N PRO A 392 21.17 17.10 -16.00
CA PRO A 392 19.91 17.76 -15.73
C PRO A 392 18.95 17.55 -16.92
N ALA A 393 17.64 17.56 -16.65
CA ALA A 393 16.59 17.48 -17.67
C ALA A 393 16.64 18.60 -18.73
N SER A 394 17.55 19.58 -18.58
CA SER A 394 17.67 20.78 -19.39
C SER A 394 19.11 21.14 -19.77
N VAL A 395 19.93 20.18 -20.21
CA VAL A 395 21.23 20.49 -20.82
C VAL A 395 21.01 21.27 -22.13
N HIS A 396 21.32 22.56 -22.12
CA HIS A 396 21.40 23.41 -23.30
C HIS A 396 22.86 23.80 -23.55
N GLY A 397 23.38 23.39 -24.69
CA GLY A 397 24.73 23.74 -25.09
C GLY A 397 25.00 23.39 -26.54
N ARG A 398 26.25 23.54 -26.94
CA ARG A 398 26.66 23.46 -28.34
C ARG A 398 27.91 22.59 -28.50
N LEU A 399 27.83 21.62 -29.40
CA LEU A 399 28.99 20.96 -29.98
C LEU A 399 29.50 21.79 -31.16
N THR A 400 30.77 22.15 -31.17
CA THR A 400 31.39 22.95 -32.23
C THR A 400 32.65 22.27 -32.73
N TRP A 401 32.79 22.11 -34.05
CA TRP A 401 34.00 21.60 -34.69
C TRP A 401 34.87 22.76 -35.16
N THR A 402 36.18 22.54 -35.26
CA THR A 402 37.14 23.57 -35.68
C THR A 402 36.88 24.11 -37.09
N GLY A 403 36.29 23.32 -37.98
CA GLY A 403 35.89 23.70 -39.34
C GLY A 403 34.57 24.47 -39.45
N GLY A 404 33.97 24.88 -38.32
CA GLY A 404 32.80 25.78 -38.29
C GLY A 404 31.44 25.09 -38.26
N PHE A 405 31.38 23.76 -38.34
CA PHE A 405 30.14 23.01 -38.09
C PHE A 405 29.77 23.09 -36.60
N SER A 406 28.50 23.35 -36.29
CA SER A 406 28.03 23.36 -34.91
C SER A 406 26.63 22.75 -34.78
N LEU A 407 26.41 22.09 -33.65
CA LEU A 407 25.17 21.41 -33.31
C LEU A 407 24.73 21.83 -31.91
N SER A 408 23.54 22.43 -31.81
CA SER A 408 22.90 22.66 -30.51
C SER A 408 22.31 21.36 -29.98
N ILE A 409 22.61 21.06 -28.71
CA ILE A 409 21.99 19.99 -27.94
C ILE A 409 21.09 20.64 -26.90
N ALA A 410 19.81 20.27 -26.92
CA ALA A 410 18.81 20.74 -25.97
C ALA A 410 18.07 19.53 -25.39
N ASN A 411 17.99 19.45 -24.06
CA ASN A 411 17.17 18.48 -23.32
C ASN A 411 17.43 17.00 -23.69
N GLN A 412 18.66 16.64 -24.08
CA GLN A 412 19.01 15.26 -24.45
C GLN A 412 20.36 14.82 -23.86
N THR A 413 20.30 13.77 -23.01
CA THR A 413 21.47 13.17 -22.32
C THR A 413 22.19 12.15 -23.21
N ARG A 414 21.46 11.55 -24.16
CA ARG A 414 21.95 10.81 -25.31
C ARG A 414 21.09 11.19 -26.50
N GLY A 415 21.67 11.28 -27.69
CA GLY A 415 20.91 11.68 -28.87
C GLY A 415 21.69 11.49 -30.15
N GLY A 416 21.02 11.76 -31.27
CA GLY A 416 21.61 11.69 -32.59
C GLY A 416 20.94 12.65 -33.54
N ARG A 417 21.68 13.11 -34.56
CA ARG A 417 21.13 13.92 -35.64
C ARG A 417 21.70 13.48 -36.98
N LEU A 418 20.81 13.29 -37.96
CA LEU A 418 21.23 13.17 -39.35
C LEU A 418 21.68 14.53 -39.86
N VAL A 419 22.85 14.55 -40.46
CA VAL A 419 23.47 15.72 -41.06
C VAL A 419 23.86 15.40 -42.49
N ASP A 420 23.97 16.44 -43.31
CA ASP A 420 24.52 16.34 -44.64
C ASP A 420 25.98 15.82 -44.55
N PRO A 421 26.34 14.74 -45.26
CA PRO A 421 27.70 14.20 -45.26
C PRO A 421 28.79 15.22 -45.56
N ASP A 422 28.49 16.20 -46.42
CA ASP A 422 29.43 17.23 -46.87
C ASP A 422 29.59 18.37 -45.85
N SER A 423 28.68 18.45 -44.86
CA SER A 423 28.74 19.44 -43.78
C SER A 423 29.66 19.04 -42.62
N LEU A 424 30.15 17.79 -42.60
CA LEU A 424 31.05 17.30 -41.55
C LEU A 424 32.52 17.43 -41.97
N PRO A 425 33.37 18.14 -41.19
CA PRO A 425 34.80 18.19 -41.46
C PRO A 425 35.47 16.82 -41.26
N ALA A 426 36.69 16.66 -41.79
CA ALA A 426 37.46 15.43 -41.65
C ALA A 426 37.79 15.13 -40.18
N LEU A 427 37.80 13.85 -39.80
CA LEU A 427 38.01 13.27 -38.46
C LEU A 427 39.22 13.84 -37.67
N ALA A 428 40.20 14.45 -38.34
CA ALA A 428 41.34 15.11 -37.71
C ALA A 428 40.97 16.36 -36.87
N GLU A 429 39.72 16.82 -36.96
CA GLU A 429 39.22 18.02 -36.28
C GLU A 429 38.46 17.70 -34.99
N GLN A 430 38.98 18.15 -33.84
CA GLN A 430 38.42 17.90 -32.50
C GLN A 430 37.14 18.73 -32.27
N ALA A 431 36.07 18.08 -31.81
CA ALA A 431 34.85 18.76 -31.37
C ALA A 431 35.02 19.32 -29.95
N VAL A 432 34.42 20.47 -29.66
CA VAL A 432 34.33 21.06 -28.31
C VAL A 432 32.88 21.25 -27.88
N TRP A 433 32.62 21.03 -26.60
CA TRP A 433 31.35 21.26 -25.94
C TRP A 433 31.38 22.58 -25.15
N SER A 434 30.36 23.41 -25.30
CA SER A 434 30.10 24.60 -24.48
C SER A 434 28.68 24.60 -23.95
N VAL A 435 28.49 24.99 -22.69
CA VAL A 435 27.17 25.18 -22.09
C VAL A 435 26.73 26.63 -22.32
N ASP A 436 25.46 26.88 -22.65
CA ASP A 436 25.01 28.24 -23.00
C ASP A 436 25.13 29.25 -21.84
N ALA A 437 25.17 28.77 -20.59
CA ALA A 437 25.30 29.61 -19.38
C ALA A 437 26.75 29.94 -19.00
N ASP A 438 27.73 29.10 -19.36
CA ASP A 438 29.13 29.24 -18.99
C ASP A 438 29.99 29.14 -20.26
N ALA A 439 30.59 30.26 -20.69
CA ALA A 439 31.39 30.37 -21.92
C ALA A 439 32.68 29.51 -21.95
N THR A 440 32.82 28.54 -21.03
CA THR A 440 33.91 27.58 -20.98
C THR A 440 33.69 26.43 -21.96
N THR A 441 34.67 26.18 -22.82
CA THR A 441 34.67 25.05 -23.76
C THR A 441 35.43 23.85 -23.19
N ARG A 442 35.03 22.64 -23.56
CA ARG A 442 35.67 21.38 -23.16
C ARG A 442 35.85 20.47 -24.38
N PRO A 443 37.00 19.78 -24.55
CA PRO A 443 37.21 18.89 -25.70
C PRO A 443 36.36 17.62 -25.58
N CYS A 444 35.84 17.14 -26.71
CA CYS A 444 35.10 15.88 -26.83
C CYS A 444 35.95 14.80 -27.50
N THR A 445 35.75 13.55 -27.09
CA THR A 445 36.28 12.38 -27.81
C THR A 445 35.35 12.07 -28.98
N VAL A 446 35.89 12.01 -30.21
CA VAL A 446 35.14 11.73 -31.44
C VAL A 446 35.61 10.41 -32.07
N THR A 447 34.68 9.53 -32.44
CA THR A 447 34.94 8.28 -33.17
C THR A 447 34.15 8.23 -34.48
N GLU A 448 34.64 7.54 -35.51
CA GLU A 448 33.96 7.43 -36.81
C GLU A 448 33.97 6.01 -37.37
N ALA A 449 32.89 5.60 -38.05
CA ALA A 449 32.86 4.40 -38.88
C ALA A 449 31.98 4.55 -40.13
N VAL A 450 32.15 3.60 -41.06
CA VAL A 450 31.41 3.54 -42.34
C VAL A 450 30.59 2.24 -42.39
N LEU A 451 29.34 2.34 -42.83
CA LEU A 451 28.43 1.22 -43.03
C LEU A 451 28.80 0.37 -44.26
N PRO A 452 28.47 -0.94 -44.26
CA PRO A 452 28.64 -1.78 -45.45
C PRO A 452 27.82 -1.30 -46.65
N ALA A 453 28.27 -1.61 -47.87
CA ALA A 453 27.53 -1.28 -49.09
C ALA A 453 26.13 -1.91 -49.11
N GLY A 454 25.12 -1.15 -49.57
CA GLY A 454 23.72 -1.59 -49.62
C GLY A 454 22.93 -1.40 -48.32
N TRP A 455 23.57 -0.90 -47.26
CA TRP A 455 22.94 -0.52 -46.00
C TRP A 455 22.79 0.99 -45.89
N ARG A 456 21.67 1.42 -45.31
CA ARG A 456 21.30 2.83 -45.19
C ARG A 456 20.97 3.18 -43.74
N LEU A 457 21.27 4.41 -43.35
CA LEU A 457 20.81 4.99 -42.10
C LEU A 457 19.32 5.30 -42.24
N ALA A 458 18.54 4.92 -41.24
CA ALA A 458 17.12 5.21 -41.21
C ALA A 458 16.72 5.77 -39.85
N THR A 459 15.69 6.61 -39.87
CA THR A 459 15.00 7.07 -38.67
C THR A 459 13.73 6.25 -38.49
N VAL A 460 13.51 5.72 -37.30
CA VAL A 460 12.23 5.13 -36.91
C VAL A 460 11.36 6.29 -36.45
N THR A 461 10.60 6.89 -37.36
CA THR A 461 9.68 8.00 -37.07
C THR A 461 8.24 7.51 -37.13
N GLY A 462 7.44 7.83 -36.11
CA GLY A 462 5.97 7.88 -36.23
C GLY A 462 5.21 6.63 -35.78
N TYR A 463 5.16 6.38 -34.47
CA TYR A 463 3.98 5.78 -33.84
C TYR A 463 3.54 6.73 -32.71
N PRO A 464 2.26 7.15 -32.64
CA PRO A 464 1.83 8.11 -31.65
C PRO A 464 1.56 7.34 -30.35
N GLY A 465 2.37 7.60 -29.31
CA GLY A 465 2.19 6.97 -28.00
C GLY A 465 3.34 6.04 -27.57
N LEU A 466 4.34 5.82 -28.42
CA LEU A 466 5.66 5.43 -27.91
C LEU A 466 6.42 6.71 -27.55
N PRO A 467 6.91 6.88 -26.31
CA PRO A 467 7.78 8.00 -25.99
C PRO A 467 9.01 7.91 -26.89
N ASP A 468 9.37 9.02 -27.54
CA ASP A 468 10.42 9.12 -28.57
C ASP A 468 11.82 8.64 -28.14
N ASN A 469 12.02 8.07 -26.94
CA ASN A 469 13.35 7.76 -26.42
C ASN A 469 13.51 6.50 -25.53
N ASP A 470 12.55 5.58 -25.35
CA ASP A 470 12.67 4.56 -24.27
C ASP A 470 12.64 3.07 -24.65
N LEU A 471 12.60 2.69 -25.92
CA LEU A 471 12.78 1.28 -26.31
C LEU A 471 14.22 1.02 -26.79
N PRO A 472 15.06 0.29 -26.03
CA PRO A 472 16.42 -0.02 -26.47
C PRO A 472 16.37 -0.86 -27.75
N LEU A 473 17.02 -0.37 -28.82
CA LEU A 473 17.10 -1.01 -30.14
C LEU A 473 17.62 -2.47 -30.15
N ARG A 474 18.17 -2.95 -29.03
CA ARG A 474 18.51 -4.38 -28.85
C ARG A 474 17.27 -5.30 -28.82
N GLN A 475 16.08 -4.76 -28.59
CA GLN A 475 14.81 -5.50 -28.59
C GLN A 475 14.13 -5.50 -29.96
N TRP A 476 14.56 -4.64 -30.88
CA TRP A 476 14.00 -4.55 -32.23
C TRP A 476 14.65 -5.60 -33.14
N ARG A 477 13.83 -6.39 -33.83
CA ARG A 477 14.25 -7.46 -34.73
C ARG A 477 13.83 -7.13 -36.15
N TYR A 478 14.74 -7.35 -37.10
CA TYR A 478 14.43 -7.25 -38.52
C TYR A 478 13.60 -8.48 -38.94
N ARG A 479 12.51 -8.26 -39.68
CA ARG A 479 11.80 -9.35 -40.35
C ARG A 479 12.50 -9.69 -41.68
N GLY A 480 13.49 -10.57 -41.60
CA GLY A 480 14.25 -11.11 -42.74
C GLY A 480 15.63 -11.64 -42.33
N SER A 481 16.57 -11.79 -43.28
CA SER A 481 17.95 -12.23 -42.97
C SER A 481 18.64 -11.27 -41.99
N PRO A 482 19.37 -11.76 -40.97
CA PRO A 482 19.95 -10.91 -39.94
C PRO A 482 20.95 -9.91 -40.54
N PRO A 483 20.94 -8.63 -40.10
CA PRO A 483 21.90 -7.64 -40.54
C PRO A 483 23.34 -8.06 -40.14
N PRO A 484 24.37 -7.64 -40.89
CA PRO A 484 25.74 -7.74 -40.42
C PRO A 484 25.90 -6.90 -39.13
N PRO A 485 26.77 -7.32 -38.20
CA PRO A 485 26.99 -6.58 -36.96
C PRO A 485 27.54 -5.18 -37.25
N LEU A 486 27.12 -4.20 -36.46
CA LEU A 486 27.70 -2.86 -36.48
C LEU A 486 29.22 -2.93 -36.18
N PRO A 487 30.02 -1.98 -36.71
CA PRO A 487 31.43 -1.86 -36.33
C PRO A 487 31.63 -1.82 -34.81
N ALA A 488 32.70 -2.44 -34.33
CA ALA A 488 32.95 -2.58 -32.90
C ALA A 488 33.03 -1.20 -32.21
N GLY A 489 32.30 -1.05 -31.10
CA GLY A 489 32.31 0.15 -30.26
C GLY A 489 31.20 1.17 -30.58
N ILE A 490 30.41 0.98 -31.64
CA ILE A 490 29.31 1.90 -31.99
C ILE A 490 27.97 1.38 -31.48
N GLN A 491 27.24 2.23 -30.75
CA GLN A 491 25.85 2.03 -30.38
C GLN A 491 25.01 3.13 -31.01
N LEU A 492 23.94 2.75 -31.72
CA LEU A 492 23.03 3.73 -32.32
C LEU A 492 22.23 4.46 -31.22
N PRO A 493 21.94 5.76 -31.37
CA PRO A 493 21.05 6.47 -30.46
C PRO A 493 19.61 5.98 -30.67
N ASN A 494 18.73 6.22 -29.69
CA ASN A 494 17.32 5.83 -29.77
C ASN A 494 16.64 6.52 -30.97
N GLY A 495 15.76 5.80 -31.65
CA GLY A 495 15.07 6.29 -32.86
C GLY A 495 15.86 6.16 -34.17
N PHE A 496 17.09 5.64 -34.16
CA PHE A 496 17.90 5.41 -35.37
C PHE A 496 18.14 3.92 -35.63
N ALA A 497 17.96 3.47 -36.86
CA ALA A 497 18.23 2.11 -37.28
C ALA A 497 19.14 2.08 -38.52
N VAL A 498 19.68 0.90 -38.82
CA VAL A 498 20.33 0.64 -40.11
C VAL A 498 19.54 -0.45 -40.81
N VAL A 499 19.15 -0.19 -42.05
CA VAL A 499 18.30 -1.09 -42.85
C VAL A 499 18.98 -1.44 -44.18
N PRO A 500 18.67 -2.58 -44.79
CA PRO A 500 18.99 -2.83 -46.19
C PRO A 500 18.33 -1.75 -47.06
N GLY A 501 18.91 -1.39 -48.21
CA GLY A 501 18.43 -0.32 -49.11
C GLY A 501 17.06 -0.51 -49.79
N THR A 502 16.14 -1.28 -49.20
CA THR A 502 14.74 -1.53 -49.59
C THR A 502 13.81 -1.31 -48.40
N ASP A 503 12.49 -1.20 -48.61
CA ASP A 503 11.54 -1.15 -47.50
C ASP A 503 11.75 -2.31 -46.52
N ALA A 504 11.93 -1.95 -45.25
CA ALA A 504 12.27 -2.87 -44.18
C ALA A 504 11.20 -2.81 -43.08
N TRP A 505 10.93 -3.94 -42.44
CA TRP A 505 10.03 -4.00 -41.29
C TRP A 505 10.82 -4.34 -40.02
N MET A 506 10.56 -3.61 -38.95
CA MET A 506 11.16 -3.85 -37.63
C MET A 506 10.08 -4.07 -36.58
N GLU A 507 10.25 -5.10 -35.73
CA GLU A 507 9.32 -5.48 -34.64
C GLU A 507 10.03 -5.49 -33.28
N SER A 508 9.37 -5.10 -32.18
CA SER A 508 9.92 -5.17 -30.81
C SER A 508 8.86 -5.68 -29.84
N ASP A 509 9.15 -6.77 -29.10
CA ASP A 509 8.44 -7.28 -27.92
C ASP A 509 6.95 -6.91 -27.81
N GLY A 510 6.13 -7.36 -28.77
CA GLY A 510 4.66 -7.21 -28.72
C GLY A 510 4.10 -5.89 -29.29
N ILE A 511 4.93 -5.05 -29.89
CA ILE A 511 4.54 -3.85 -30.66
C ILE A 511 4.44 -4.21 -32.15
N LEU A 512 3.47 -3.62 -32.86
CA LEU A 512 3.24 -3.84 -34.30
C LEU A 512 4.46 -3.44 -35.16
N PRO A 513 4.68 -4.09 -36.32
CA PRO A 513 5.85 -3.85 -37.16
C PRO A 513 5.80 -2.45 -37.80
N VAL A 514 6.89 -1.69 -37.68
CA VAL A 514 7.03 -0.37 -38.32
C VAL A 514 7.69 -0.53 -39.68
N ARG A 515 7.09 0.05 -40.74
CA ARG A 515 7.71 0.15 -42.07
C ARG A 515 8.75 1.26 -42.05
N VAL A 516 10.00 0.92 -42.34
CA VAL A 516 11.13 1.83 -42.42
C VAL A 516 11.49 1.96 -43.90
N GLY A 517 11.27 3.14 -44.48
CA GLY A 517 11.53 3.44 -45.89
C GLY A 517 12.51 4.60 -46.05
N SER A 518 13.14 4.70 -47.22
CA SER A 518 14.09 5.79 -47.54
C SER A 518 13.41 7.08 -48.05
N GLY A 519 12.09 7.21 -47.91
CA GLY A 519 11.31 8.34 -48.41
C GLY A 519 9.92 8.44 -47.76
N ALA A 520 9.39 9.66 -47.68
CA ALA A 520 8.22 10.07 -46.90
C ALA A 520 6.90 9.32 -47.22
N GLU A 521 6.14 9.03 -46.15
CA GLU A 521 4.69 8.73 -46.01
C GLU A 521 3.93 8.08 -47.19
N GLN A 522 3.38 6.87 -46.99
CA GLN A 522 2.21 6.39 -47.76
C GLN A 522 1.42 5.28 -47.02
N THR A 523 0.11 5.52 -46.81
CA THR A 523 -0.93 4.64 -46.24
C THR A 523 -2.04 4.33 -47.27
N VAL A 524 -2.66 3.15 -47.20
CA VAL A 524 -3.89 2.77 -47.94
C VAL A 524 -4.81 1.99 -46.97
N HIS A 525 -6.12 2.33 -46.95
CA HIS A 525 -7.12 1.86 -45.97
C HIS A 525 -8.32 1.13 -46.62
N PRO A 526 -8.88 0.07 -45.99
CA PRO A 526 -10.23 -0.44 -46.23
C PRO A 526 -11.30 0.32 -45.43
N SER A 527 -12.55 0.27 -45.90
CA SER A 527 -13.71 1.02 -45.37
C SER A 527 -14.47 0.26 -44.27
N LEU A 528 -14.92 0.98 -43.24
CA LEU A 528 -15.56 0.42 -42.04
C LEU A 528 -17.01 0.90 -41.84
N GLN A 529 -17.94 -0.03 -41.64
CA GLN A 529 -19.27 0.23 -41.10
C GLN A 529 -19.36 -0.06 -39.60
N VAL A 530 -19.94 0.89 -38.84
CA VAL A 530 -20.22 0.81 -37.40
C VAL A 530 -21.70 1.01 -37.10
N ASP A 531 -22.27 0.04 -36.39
CA ASP A 531 -23.59 0.13 -35.76
C ASP A 531 -23.45 0.36 -34.23
N LEU A 532 -23.76 1.61 -33.86
CA LEU A 532 -24.65 2.09 -32.79
C LEU A 532 -24.35 2.08 -31.27
N VAL A 533 -24.68 3.24 -30.67
CA VAL A 533 -25.09 3.49 -29.27
C VAL A 533 -26.22 2.51 -28.91
N GLU A 534 -26.14 1.84 -27.76
CA GLU A 534 -27.29 1.05 -27.28
C GLU A 534 -28.01 1.73 -26.10
N PRO A 535 -29.09 2.49 -26.35
CA PRO A 535 -30.01 2.99 -25.33
C PRO A 535 -30.55 1.89 -24.42
N ALA A 536 -30.52 0.65 -24.90
CA ALA A 536 -31.00 -0.55 -24.21
C ALA A 536 -30.31 -0.78 -22.85
N LEU A 537 -29.05 -0.34 -22.69
CA LEU A 537 -28.27 -0.50 -21.45
C LEU A 537 -28.48 0.64 -20.46
N TRP A 538 -28.96 1.80 -20.93
CA TRP A 538 -29.07 3.00 -20.10
C TRP A 538 -30.05 2.81 -18.94
N GLY A 539 -29.55 2.98 -17.71
CA GLY A 539 -30.36 2.85 -16.50
C GLY A 539 -30.73 1.41 -16.13
N ARG A 540 -30.33 0.41 -16.93
CA ARG A 540 -30.51 -1.01 -16.60
C ARG A 540 -29.56 -1.41 -15.49
N THR A 541 -30.06 -2.18 -14.54
CA THR A 541 -29.26 -2.74 -13.46
C THR A 541 -28.85 -4.16 -13.82
N ILE A 542 -27.55 -4.42 -13.94
CA ILE A 542 -27.02 -5.73 -14.34
C ILE A 542 -26.23 -6.30 -13.17
N ILE A 543 -26.59 -7.51 -12.74
CA ILE A 543 -25.82 -8.26 -11.76
C ILE A 543 -24.78 -9.11 -12.47
N LEU A 544 -23.51 -8.97 -12.07
CA LEU A 544 -22.40 -9.82 -12.51
C LEU A 544 -21.91 -10.67 -11.34
N ASP A 545 -22.04 -12.00 -11.48
CA ASP A 545 -21.57 -12.97 -10.49
C ASP A 545 -20.32 -13.71 -10.99
N PRO A 546 -19.11 -13.28 -10.62
CA PRO A 546 -17.92 -14.09 -10.83
C PRO A 546 -17.95 -15.29 -9.87
N ARG A 547 -18.13 -16.51 -10.38
CA ARG A 547 -18.29 -17.71 -9.57
C ARG A 547 -17.05 -18.00 -8.70
N GLY A 548 -17.29 -18.61 -7.54
CA GLY A 548 -16.28 -18.93 -6.53
C GLY A 548 -15.86 -17.70 -5.71
N GLY A 549 -14.61 -17.68 -5.29
CA GLY A 549 -14.02 -16.63 -4.44
C GLY A 549 -13.74 -17.14 -3.03
N GLY A 550 -13.07 -16.35 -2.20
CA GLY A 550 -12.69 -16.76 -0.84
C GLY A 550 -11.92 -18.08 -0.83
N THR A 551 -12.48 -19.12 -0.22
CA THR A 551 -11.91 -20.48 -0.24
C THR A 551 -12.38 -21.35 -1.41
N GLU A 552 -13.42 -20.93 -2.13
CA GLU A 552 -13.91 -21.64 -3.32
C GLU A 552 -13.09 -21.24 -4.53
N THR A 553 -12.39 -22.20 -5.12
CA THR A 553 -11.44 -21.95 -6.22
C THR A 553 -12.10 -21.93 -7.59
N ASP A 554 -13.31 -22.49 -7.73
CA ASP A 554 -13.97 -22.74 -9.02
C ASP A 554 -13.04 -23.48 -10.01
N GLY A 555 -12.27 -24.43 -9.47
CA GLY A 555 -11.19 -25.12 -10.18
C GLY A 555 -9.81 -24.52 -9.92
N THR A 556 -8.76 -25.34 -10.04
CA THR A 556 -7.37 -24.88 -9.93
C THR A 556 -6.56 -25.53 -11.04
N GLY A 557 -5.86 -24.70 -11.80
CA GLY A 557 -5.02 -25.15 -12.91
C GLY A 557 -3.70 -25.76 -12.43
N PRO A 558 -2.99 -26.48 -13.31
CA PRO A 558 -1.68 -27.08 -13.00
C PRO A 558 -0.61 -26.12 -12.46
N LEU A 559 -0.65 -24.84 -12.82
CA LEU A 559 0.27 -23.80 -12.35
C LEU A 559 -0.24 -23.08 -11.08
N GLY A 560 -1.36 -23.53 -10.51
CA GLY A 560 -1.95 -22.97 -9.30
C GLY A 560 -2.89 -21.79 -9.55
N THR A 561 -3.19 -21.46 -10.81
CA THR A 561 -4.19 -20.43 -11.13
C THR A 561 -5.55 -20.88 -10.64
N ARG A 562 -6.27 -20.00 -9.94
CA ARG A 562 -7.62 -20.29 -9.46
C ARG A 562 -8.63 -19.82 -10.50
N GLY A 563 -9.59 -20.67 -10.85
CA GLY A 563 -10.67 -20.31 -11.78
C GLY A 563 -11.45 -19.09 -11.29
N ALA A 564 -11.68 -19.00 -9.98
CA ALA A 564 -12.34 -17.88 -9.31
C ALA A 564 -11.63 -16.52 -9.49
N ASP A 565 -10.31 -16.51 -9.65
CA ASP A 565 -9.54 -15.28 -9.88
C ASP A 565 -9.65 -14.82 -11.34
N LEU A 566 -9.63 -15.76 -12.29
CA LEU A 566 -9.89 -15.49 -13.71
C LEU A 566 -11.33 -15.04 -13.96
N ASN A 567 -12.31 -15.69 -13.32
CA ASN A 567 -13.73 -15.27 -13.37
C ASN A 567 -13.88 -13.82 -12.89
N PHE A 568 -13.19 -13.46 -11.80
CA PHE A 568 -13.22 -12.10 -11.27
C PHE A 568 -12.57 -11.10 -12.24
N ALA A 569 -11.44 -11.45 -12.87
CA ALA A 569 -10.78 -10.60 -13.85
C ALA A 569 -11.68 -10.30 -15.06
N VAL A 570 -12.29 -11.33 -15.65
CA VAL A 570 -13.24 -11.18 -16.78
C VAL A 570 -14.48 -10.39 -16.37
N ALA A 571 -15.07 -10.70 -15.22
CA ALA A 571 -16.25 -9.98 -14.72
C ALA A 571 -15.96 -8.50 -14.43
N ARG A 572 -14.75 -8.17 -13.97
CA ARG A 572 -14.32 -6.78 -13.79
C ARG A 572 -14.22 -6.03 -15.12
N PHE A 573 -13.57 -6.62 -16.13
CA PHE A 573 -13.51 -6.01 -17.46
C PHE A 573 -14.92 -5.81 -18.06
N ALA A 574 -15.80 -6.80 -17.93
CA ALA A 574 -17.19 -6.68 -18.37
C ALA A 574 -17.98 -5.62 -17.58
N ALA A 575 -17.73 -5.49 -16.28
CA ALA A 575 -18.34 -4.46 -15.44
C ALA A 575 -17.96 -3.06 -15.89
N ASP A 576 -16.67 -2.84 -16.17
CA ASP A 576 -16.15 -1.54 -16.64
C ASP A 576 -16.78 -1.19 -18.00
N MET A 577 -16.84 -2.15 -18.92
CA MET A 577 -17.48 -2.00 -20.24
C MET A 577 -18.97 -1.68 -20.14
N LEU A 578 -19.74 -2.44 -19.36
CA LEU A 578 -21.19 -2.24 -19.19
C LEU A 578 -21.52 -0.93 -18.45
N THR A 579 -20.70 -0.56 -17.46
CA THR A 579 -20.84 0.72 -16.74
C THR A 579 -20.52 1.89 -17.67
N GLY A 580 -19.48 1.78 -18.50
CA GLY A 580 -19.17 2.74 -19.56
C GLY A 580 -20.32 2.87 -20.57
N ALA A 581 -20.97 1.76 -20.91
CA ALA A 581 -22.16 1.75 -21.78
C ALA A 581 -23.43 2.32 -21.11
N GLY A 582 -23.39 2.66 -19.82
CA GLY A 582 -24.47 3.34 -19.12
C GLY A 582 -25.39 2.44 -18.29
N ALA A 583 -25.06 1.15 -18.15
CA ALA A 583 -25.71 0.26 -17.20
C ALA A 583 -25.22 0.52 -15.77
N ARG A 584 -26.07 0.29 -14.79
CA ARG A 584 -25.66 0.18 -13.38
C ARG A 584 -25.24 -1.26 -13.12
N VAL A 585 -23.93 -1.51 -13.07
CA VAL A 585 -23.42 -2.85 -12.79
C VAL A 585 -23.25 -3.05 -11.30
N VAL A 586 -23.72 -4.19 -10.79
CA VAL A 586 -23.52 -4.60 -9.40
C VAL A 586 -22.83 -5.97 -9.41
N MET A 587 -21.62 -6.02 -8.87
CA MET A 587 -20.91 -7.29 -8.67
C MET A 587 -21.43 -7.97 -7.41
N THR A 588 -21.64 -9.30 -7.46
CA THR A 588 -22.10 -10.06 -6.28
C THR A 588 -21.06 -10.13 -5.17
N ARG A 589 -19.78 -9.97 -5.50
CA ARG A 589 -18.66 -10.07 -4.55
C ARG A 589 -17.48 -9.16 -4.90
N ALA A 590 -16.72 -8.80 -3.87
CA ALA A 590 -15.35 -8.30 -4.02
C ALA A 590 -14.34 -9.46 -4.15
N GLN A 591 -13.08 -9.12 -4.40
CA GLN A 591 -11.99 -10.11 -4.42
C GLN A 591 -11.88 -10.79 -3.04
N GLY A 592 -11.87 -12.13 -3.01
CA GLY A 592 -11.74 -12.90 -1.76
C GLY A 592 -13.02 -13.16 -0.96
N GLN A 593 -14.20 -12.78 -1.46
CA GLN A 593 -15.49 -13.10 -0.83
C GLN A 593 -16.21 -14.27 -1.55
N THR A 594 -17.14 -14.92 -0.86
CA THR A 594 -17.94 -16.03 -1.41
C THR A 594 -19.39 -15.93 -0.91
N PRO A 595 -20.20 -15.03 -1.48
CA PRO A 595 -21.61 -14.89 -1.08
C PRO A 595 -22.38 -16.16 -1.42
N THR A 596 -23.30 -16.55 -0.53
CA THR A 596 -24.16 -17.71 -0.78
C THR A 596 -25.16 -17.41 -1.90
N ASP A 597 -25.61 -18.43 -2.64
CA ASP A 597 -26.58 -18.24 -3.71
C ASP A 597 -27.89 -17.55 -3.26
N PRO A 598 -28.46 -17.83 -2.07
CA PRO A 598 -29.57 -17.05 -1.53
C PRO A 598 -29.24 -15.56 -1.35
N ALA A 599 -28.03 -15.22 -0.88
CA ALA A 599 -27.59 -13.83 -0.72
C ALA A 599 -27.47 -13.12 -2.08
N LYS A 600 -26.98 -13.82 -3.11
CA LYS A 600 -26.93 -13.28 -4.47
C LYS A 600 -28.32 -13.01 -5.05
N VAL A 601 -29.28 -13.90 -4.81
CA VAL A 601 -30.69 -13.71 -5.21
C VAL A 601 -31.32 -12.52 -4.49
N LEU A 602 -31.06 -12.38 -3.19
CA LEU A 602 -31.51 -11.22 -2.41
C LEU A 602 -30.92 -9.92 -2.96
N LEU A 603 -29.61 -9.89 -3.24
CA LEU A 603 -28.94 -8.73 -3.83
C LEU A 603 -29.58 -8.34 -5.17
N ALA A 604 -29.87 -9.31 -6.05
CA ALA A 604 -30.54 -9.04 -7.32
C ALA A 604 -31.93 -8.43 -7.11
N ARG A 605 -32.71 -8.95 -6.15
CA ARG A 605 -34.03 -8.40 -5.80
C ARG A 605 -33.93 -6.98 -5.23
N GLU A 606 -33.04 -6.76 -4.27
CA GLU A 606 -32.85 -5.46 -3.60
C GLU A 606 -32.36 -4.37 -4.56
N THR A 607 -31.52 -4.76 -5.52
CA THR A 607 -31.04 -3.85 -6.55
C THR A 607 -32.04 -3.68 -7.69
N GLY A 608 -33.10 -4.49 -7.79
CA GLY A 608 -34.04 -4.42 -8.91
C GLY A 608 -33.36 -4.75 -10.23
N ALA A 609 -32.52 -5.78 -10.25
CA ALA A 609 -31.73 -6.17 -11.41
C ALA A 609 -32.60 -6.53 -12.62
N ASP A 610 -32.29 -5.95 -13.78
CA ASP A 610 -32.90 -6.28 -15.07
C ASP A 610 -32.34 -7.58 -15.65
N LEU A 611 -31.04 -7.86 -15.43
CA LEU A 611 -30.36 -9.07 -15.90
C LEU A 611 -29.41 -9.61 -14.83
N PHE A 612 -29.23 -10.93 -14.82
CA PHE A 612 -28.27 -11.61 -13.95
C PHE A 612 -27.33 -12.52 -14.76
N LEU A 613 -26.05 -12.17 -14.82
CA LEU A 613 -25.03 -12.95 -15.55
C LEU A 613 -24.04 -13.58 -14.58
N VAL A 614 -23.91 -14.90 -14.62
CA VAL A 614 -22.88 -15.66 -13.88
C VAL A 614 -21.74 -15.98 -14.83
N VAL A 615 -20.51 -15.69 -14.41
CA VAL A 615 -19.27 -16.01 -15.13
C VAL A 615 -18.47 -17.02 -14.31
N GLY A 616 -18.34 -18.24 -14.82
CA GLY A 616 -17.60 -19.33 -14.21
C GLY A 616 -16.63 -19.99 -15.19
N ARG A 617 -15.88 -20.98 -14.70
CA ARG A 617 -15.07 -21.87 -15.54
C ARG A 617 -15.67 -23.29 -15.58
N GLY A 618 -15.62 -23.90 -16.76
CA GLY A 618 -15.98 -25.30 -16.95
C GLY A 618 -14.88 -26.25 -16.46
N ALA A 619 -15.20 -27.54 -16.38
CA ALA A 619 -14.23 -28.58 -16.04
C ALA A 619 -13.30 -28.97 -17.22
N ASP A 620 -13.69 -28.64 -18.45
CA ASP A 620 -12.98 -28.93 -19.69
C ASP A 620 -12.90 -27.68 -20.58
N ASP A 621 -12.26 -27.78 -21.75
CA ASP A 621 -12.12 -26.65 -22.68
C ASP A 621 -13.43 -26.31 -23.42
N THR A 622 -14.60 -26.80 -22.95
CA THR A 622 -15.90 -26.52 -23.55
C THR A 622 -16.61 -25.39 -22.84
N THR A 623 -17.15 -24.45 -23.62
CA THR A 623 -17.98 -23.36 -23.10
C THR A 623 -19.39 -23.90 -22.88
N SER A 624 -19.97 -23.68 -21.70
CA SER A 624 -21.34 -24.09 -21.41
C SER A 624 -22.22 -22.90 -21.03
N LEU A 625 -23.39 -22.78 -21.66
CA LEU A 625 -24.34 -21.71 -21.41
C LEU A 625 -25.68 -22.31 -20.99
N ARG A 626 -26.13 -21.89 -19.81
CA ARG A 626 -27.35 -22.40 -19.20
C ARG A 626 -28.33 -21.29 -18.89
N HIS A 627 -29.59 -21.55 -19.21
CA HIS A 627 -30.72 -20.65 -18.95
C HIS A 627 -31.86 -21.37 -18.25
N TYR A 628 -32.80 -20.64 -17.66
CA TYR A 628 -33.96 -21.26 -17.01
C TYR A 628 -34.81 -22.07 -18.02
N PRO A 629 -35.27 -23.29 -17.66
CA PRO A 629 -36.10 -24.11 -18.54
C PRO A 629 -37.42 -23.39 -18.89
N GLY A 630 -37.67 -23.19 -20.18
CA GLY A 630 -38.86 -22.49 -20.67
C GLY A 630 -38.72 -20.96 -20.77
N SER A 631 -37.58 -20.36 -20.37
CA SER A 631 -37.33 -18.94 -20.60
C SER A 631 -37.01 -18.67 -22.06
N THR A 632 -37.87 -17.92 -22.75
CA THR A 632 -37.65 -17.47 -24.15
C THR A 632 -36.49 -16.48 -24.22
N THR A 633 -36.49 -15.46 -23.35
CA THR A 633 -35.41 -14.45 -23.24
C THR A 633 -34.08 -15.09 -22.86
N GLY A 634 -34.05 -15.97 -21.86
CA GLY A 634 -32.82 -16.65 -21.45
C GLY A 634 -32.26 -17.59 -22.52
N SER A 635 -33.15 -18.27 -23.26
CA SER A 635 -32.74 -19.12 -24.38
C SER A 635 -32.18 -18.31 -25.55
N ALA A 636 -32.78 -17.16 -25.87
CA ALA A 636 -32.24 -16.24 -26.86
C ALA A 636 -30.88 -15.67 -26.42
N TRP A 637 -30.78 -15.19 -25.17
CA TRP A 637 -29.55 -14.66 -24.61
C TRP A 637 -28.40 -15.68 -24.66
N ALA A 638 -28.67 -16.93 -24.29
CA ALA A 638 -27.67 -18.00 -24.33
C ALA A 638 -27.18 -18.28 -25.76
N ARG A 639 -28.08 -18.29 -26.76
CA ARG A 639 -27.69 -18.47 -28.18
C ARG A 639 -26.87 -17.30 -28.71
N THR A 640 -27.27 -16.07 -28.39
CA THR A 640 -26.54 -14.86 -28.79
C THR A 640 -25.14 -14.84 -28.18
N THR A 641 -25.03 -15.17 -26.88
CA THR A 641 -23.75 -15.25 -26.17
C THR A 641 -22.84 -16.33 -26.77
N ALA A 642 -23.40 -17.49 -27.10
CA ALA A 642 -22.66 -18.55 -27.78
C ALA A 642 -22.09 -18.06 -29.13
N GLY A 643 -22.90 -17.36 -29.94
CA GLY A 643 -22.46 -16.80 -31.22
C GLY A 643 -21.26 -15.86 -31.10
N PHE A 644 -21.29 -14.91 -30.16
CA PHE A 644 -20.19 -13.97 -29.96
C PHE A 644 -18.92 -14.63 -29.41
N LEU A 645 -19.05 -15.60 -28.50
CA LEU A 645 -17.90 -16.36 -28.00
C LEU A 645 -17.27 -17.22 -29.12
N LEU A 646 -18.08 -17.81 -30.00
CA LEU A 646 -17.57 -18.57 -31.16
C LEU A 646 -16.81 -17.65 -32.13
N GLN A 647 -17.36 -16.48 -32.44
CA GLN A 647 -16.72 -15.50 -33.32
C GLN A 647 -15.38 -14.99 -32.77
N SER A 648 -15.31 -14.74 -31.45
CA SER A 648 -14.14 -14.16 -30.80
C SER A 648 -12.96 -15.14 -30.66
N PHE A 649 -13.24 -16.45 -30.58
CA PHE A 649 -12.23 -17.48 -30.25
C PHE A 649 -12.09 -18.61 -31.28
N GLY A 650 -12.87 -18.61 -32.36
CA GLY A 650 -12.61 -19.43 -33.55
C GLY A 650 -12.77 -20.95 -33.41
N ALA A 651 -13.50 -21.47 -32.42
CA ALA A 651 -13.69 -22.92 -32.24
C ALA A 651 -15.12 -23.37 -32.60
N PRO A 652 -15.36 -24.10 -33.72
CA PRO A 652 -16.74 -24.40 -34.18
C PRO A 652 -17.53 -25.42 -33.33
N ASP A 653 -16.92 -26.15 -32.40
CA ASP A 653 -17.52 -27.39 -31.87
C ASP A 653 -17.65 -27.50 -30.33
N SER A 654 -17.35 -26.44 -29.57
CA SER A 654 -17.18 -26.55 -28.10
C SER A 654 -18.22 -25.81 -27.25
N CYS A 655 -19.28 -25.23 -27.83
CA CYS A 655 -20.27 -24.45 -27.08
C CYS A 655 -21.58 -25.23 -26.84
N ARG A 656 -21.88 -25.54 -25.57
CA ARG A 656 -23.11 -26.26 -25.17
C ARG A 656 -24.14 -25.27 -24.65
N VAL A 657 -25.23 -25.07 -25.40
CA VAL A 657 -26.35 -24.21 -25.00
C VAL A 657 -27.55 -25.07 -24.60
N GLY A 658 -28.11 -24.86 -23.41
CA GLY A 658 -29.30 -25.60 -22.99
C GLY A 658 -29.94 -25.13 -21.68
N PRO A 659 -31.06 -25.75 -21.29
CA PRO A 659 -31.70 -25.46 -20.01
C PRO A 659 -30.84 -25.94 -18.83
N GLY A 660 -30.77 -25.13 -17.76
CA GLY A 660 -30.03 -25.43 -16.53
C GLY A 660 -30.94 -25.60 -15.30
N SER A 661 -30.43 -26.25 -14.27
CA SER A 661 -31.09 -26.40 -12.97
C SER A 661 -30.42 -25.61 -11.85
N ASP A 662 -29.47 -24.73 -12.17
CA ASP A 662 -28.71 -23.90 -11.24
C ASP A 662 -29.65 -23.10 -10.31
N TYR A 663 -29.26 -22.96 -9.04
CA TYR A 663 -30.10 -22.28 -8.03
C TYR A 663 -30.46 -20.87 -8.47
N LEU A 664 -29.49 -20.11 -8.98
CA LEU A 664 -29.67 -18.73 -9.44
C LEU A 664 -30.69 -18.65 -10.58
N LEU A 665 -30.61 -19.54 -11.58
CA LEU A 665 -31.54 -19.55 -12.72
C LEU A 665 -33.01 -19.75 -12.30
N ARG A 666 -33.26 -20.44 -11.17
CA ARG A 666 -34.62 -20.77 -10.69
C ARG A 666 -35.21 -19.75 -9.73
N HIS A 667 -34.37 -18.96 -9.07
CA HIS A 667 -34.78 -18.12 -7.94
C HIS A 667 -34.57 -16.62 -8.18
N THR A 668 -33.84 -16.22 -9.21
CA THR A 668 -33.78 -14.81 -9.61
C THR A 668 -35.12 -14.37 -10.19
N HIS A 669 -35.50 -13.13 -9.89
CA HIS A 669 -36.74 -12.51 -10.38
C HIS A 669 -36.62 -11.98 -11.82
N CYS A 670 -35.40 -11.90 -12.35
CA CYS A 670 -35.06 -11.39 -13.68
C CYS A 670 -34.46 -12.49 -14.56
N PRO A 671 -34.41 -12.27 -15.90
CA PRO A 671 -33.69 -13.16 -16.80
C PRO A 671 -32.24 -13.38 -16.35
N ALA A 672 -31.84 -14.64 -16.27
CA ALA A 672 -30.52 -15.05 -15.82
C ALA A 672 -29.84 -15.97 -16.82
N LEU A 673 -28.53 -15.80 -16.96
CA LEU A 673 -27.66 -16.61 -17.80
C LEU A 673 -26.45 -17.07 -16.99
N VAL A 674 -26.15 -18.35 -17.08
CA VAL A 674 -24.92 -18.92 -16.53
C VAL A 674 -23.98 -19.24 -17.68
N VAL A 675 -22.80 -18.64 -17.66
CA VAL A 675 -21.73 -18.90 -18.64
C VAL A 675 -20.55 -19.56 -17.92
N GLU A 676 -20.22 -20.77 -18.34
CA GLU A 676 -18.96 -21.43 -18.01
C GLU A 676 -18.03 -21.31 -19.21
N LEU A 677 -17.00 -20.49 -19.06
CA LEU A 677 -15.93 -20.35 -20.03
C LEU A 677 -15.01 -21.58 -19.99
N PRO A 678 -14.14 -21.78 -21.00
CA PRO A 678 -13.23 -22.92 -21.04
C PRO A 678 -12.46 -23.07 -19.74
N GLY A 679 -12.26 -24.31 -19.29
CA GLY A 679 -11.59 -24.65 -18.04
C GLY A 679 -10.08 -24.49 -18.08
N ILE A 680 -9.45 -24.52 -16.91
CA ILE A 680 -7.99 -24.36 -16.74
C ILE A 680 -7.28 -25.66 -16.35
N ALA A 681 -7.90 -26.82 -16.58
CA ALA A 681 -7.35 -28.10 -16.17
C ALA A 681 -6.05 -28.49 -16.90
N LYS A 682 -5.71 -27.80 -18.01
CA LYS A 682 -4.50 -28.02 -18.81
C LYS A 682 -3.61 -26.78 -18.79
N THR A 683 -2.29 -26.96 -18.73
CA THR A 683 -1.30 -25.86 -18.70
C THR A 683 -1.41 -24.90 -19.88
N GLY A 684 -1.67 -25.40 -21.10
CA GLY A 684 -1.86 -24.54 -22.28
C GLY A 684 -3.11 -23.66 -22.17
N SER A 685 -4.23 -24.24 -21.69
CA SER A 685 -5.48 -23.52 -21.45
C SER A 685 -5.35 -22.52 -20.30
N GLU A 686 -4.64 -22.90 -19.23
CA GLU A 686 -4.34 -22.02 -18.09
C GLU A 686 -3.50 -20.80 -18.50
N LEU A 687 -2.44 -21.00 -19.28
CA LEU A 687 -1.63 -19.89 -19.80
C LEU A 687 -2.43 -19.01 -20.75
N ALA A 688 -3.17 -19.59 -21.70
CA ALA A 688 -3.98 -18.84 -22.65
C ALA A 688 -5.08 -18.01 -21.95
N GLN A 689 -5.75 -18.54 -20.94
CA GLN A 689 -6.77 -17.81 -20.18
C GLN A 689 -6.17 -16.83 -19.15
N GLY A 690 -4.92 -17.05 -18.75
CA GLY A 690 -4.15 -16.12 -17.94
C GLY A 690 -3.74 -14.85 -18.70
N GLU A 691 -3.69 -14.89 -20.03
CA GLU A 691 -3.35 -13.73 -20.87
C GLU A 691 -4.42 -12.62 -20.77
N PRO A 692 -4.05 -11.39 -20.36
CA PRO A 692 -4.99 -10.28 -20.24
C PRO A 692 -5.75 -9.94 -21.52
N PHE A 693 -5.16 -10.17 -22.70
CA PHE A 693 -5.82 -9.97 -23.98
C PHE A 693 -7.03 -10.90 -24.14
N ASN A 694 -6.86 -12.19 -23.86
CA ASN A 694 -7.92 -13.18 -23.98
C ASN A 694 -9.05 -12.91 -22.95
N GLN A 695 -8.71 -12.48 -21.73
CA GLN A 695 -9.70 -12.07 -20.73
C GLN A 695 -10.55 -10.87 -21.18
N ARG A 696 -9.96 -9.91 -21.89
CA ARG A 696 -10.68 -8.76 -22.46
C ARG A 696 -11.57 -9.17 -23.62
N CYS A 697 -11.13 -10.10 -24.47
CA CYS A 697 -11.97 -10.67 -25.53
C CYS A 697 -13.17 -11.43 -24.93
N GLU A 698 -12.97 -12.20 -23.85
CA GLU A 698 -14.06 -12.93 -23.16
C GLU A 698 -15.08 -11.93 -22.60
N ALA A 699 -14.61 -10.86 -21.94
CA ALA A 699 -15.47 -9.80 -21.43
C ALA A 699 -16.26 -9.08 -22.54
N ALA A 700 -15.62 -8.74 -23.65
CA ALA A 700 -16.27 -8.06 -24.78
C ALA A 700 -17.39 -8.91 -25.40
N ALA A 701 -17.16 -10.21 -25.57
CA ALA A 701 -18.18 -11.13 -26.07
C ALA A 701 -19.40 -11.21 -25.14
N LEU A 702 -19.17 -11.21 -23.82
CA LEU A 702 -20.25 -11.18 -22.82
C LEU A 702 -21.06 -9.88 -22.88
N VAL A 703 -20.38 -8.73 -23.04
CA VAL A 703 -21.05 -7.42 -23.17
C VAL A 703 -21.91 -7.34 -24.42
N LEU A 704 -21.37 -7.74 -25.58
CA LEU A 704 -22.13 -7.75 -26.83
C LEU A 704 -23.38 -8.64 -26.75
N ALA A 705 -23.30 -9.74 -26.01
CA ALA A 705 -24.43 -10.63 -25.83
C ALA A 705 -25.52 -10.04 -24.93
N VAL A 706 -25.13 -9.32 -23.87
CA VAL A 706 -26.06 -8.53 -23.04
C VAL A 706 -26.75 -7.46 -23.89
N THR A 707 -25.99 -6.75 -24.72
CA THR A 707 -26.52 -5.74 -25.63
C THR A 707 -27.53 -6.36 -26.60
N GLY A 708 -27.16 -7.46 -27.25
CA GLY A 708 -28.00 -8.10 -28.26
C GLY A 708 -29.31 -8.70 -27.73
N VAL A 709 -29.43 -9.00 -26.44
CA VAL A 709 -30.71 -9.44 -25.86
C VAL A 709 -31.60 -8.25 -25.43
N LEU A 710 -31.00 -7.10 -25.12
CA LEU A 710 -31.74 -5.92 -24.68
C LEU A 710 -32.19 -5.01 -25.84
N SER A 711 -31.53 -5.11 -27.01
CA SER A 711 -31.80 -4.28 -28.19
C SER A 711 -33.19 -4.49 -28.83
N ASP A 712 -33.89 -5.59 -28.53
CA ASP A 712 -35.28 -5.82 -28.98
C ASP A 712 -36.31 -4.84 -28.34
N GLU A 713 -35.93 -4.07 -27.30
CA GLU A 713 -36.80 -3.11 -26.61
C GLU A 713 -36.50 -1.62 -26.91
N ALA A 714 -35.49 -1.30 -27.73
CA ALA A 714 -34.84 0.02 -27.75
C ALA A 714 -35.40 1.05 -28.75
N SER A 715 -36.72 1.15 -28.94
CA SER A 715 -37.32 2.06 -29.94
C SER A 715 -37.36 3.55 -29.55
N ALA A 716 -36.90 3.93 -28.35
CA ALA A 716 -37.15 5.25 -27.78
C ALA A 716 -36.03 6.30 -27.96
N TYR A 717 -34.87 5.94 -28.51
CA TYR A 717 -33.75 6.87 -28.72
C TYR A 717 -33.20 6.74 -30.15
N PRO A 718 -32.86 7.84 -30.83
CA PRO A 718 -32.35 7.78 -32.18
C PRO A 718 -30.98 7.11 -32.17
N ALA A 719 -30.92 6.01 -32.91
CA ALA A 719 -29.70 5.36 -33.29
C ALA A 719 -28.71 6.39 -33.88
N THR A 720 -27.59 6.66 -33.19
CA THR A 720 -26.49 7.51 -33.71
C THR A 720 -25.24 6.68 -33.99
N THR A 721 -24.81 6.58 -35.24
CA THR A 721 -23.58 5.87 -35.64
C THR A 721 -22.35 6.76 -35.44
N LEU A 722 -21.15 6.17 -35.38
CA LEU A 722 -19.91 6.95 -35.29
C LEU A 722 -19.80 7.99 -36.43
N PRO A 723 -20.07 7.66 -37.71
CA PRO A 723 -20.15 8.67 -38.77
C PRO A 723 -21.11 9.82 -38.49
N GLN A 724 -22.29 9.57 -37.90
CA GLN A 724 -23.25 10.63 -37.56
C GLN A 724 -22.78 11.51 -36.38
N VAL A 725 -22.11 10.93 -35.38
CA VAL A 725 -21.46 11.70 -34.31
C VAL A 725 -20.38 12.60 -34.90
N MET A 726 -19.54 12.05 -35.79
CA MET A 726 -18.42 12.76 -36.39
C MET A 726 -18.86 13.84 -37.39
N ASP A 727 -19.95 13.61 -38.13
CA ASP A 727 -20.57 14.61 -39.02
C ASP A 727 -21.12 15.80 -38.22
N GLY A 728 -21.78 15.54 -37.08
CA GLY A 728 -22.23 16.58 -36.15
C GLY A 728 -21.11 17.43 -35.54
N LEU A 729 -19.87 16.92 -35.53
CA LEU A 729 -18.66 17.62 -35.09
C LEU A 729 -17.92 18.35 -36.23
N GLY A 730 -18.44 18.28 -37.47
CA GLY A 730 -17.84 18.89 -38.65
C GLY A 730 -16.60 18.17 -39.18
N SER A 731 -16.46 16.86 -38.90
CA SER A 731 -15.32 16.05 -39.33
C SER A 731 -15.70 15.04 -40.42
N ALA A 732 -15.06 15.13 -41.58
CA ALA A 732 -15.24 14.18 -42.68
C ALA A 732 -14.39 12.92 -42.41
N LEU A 733 -15.03 11.79 -42.16
CA LEU A 733 -14.37 10.49 -42.01
C LEU A 733 -15.10 9.47 -42.90
N THR A 734 -14.37 8.78 -43.76
CA THR A 734 -14.92 7.70 -44.58
C THR A 734 -14.48 6.32 -44.10
N ASP A 735 -13.30 6.19 -43.49
CA ASP A 735 -12.66 4.88 -43.27
C ASP A 735 -11.80 4.86 -41.98
N PHE A 736 -12.15 4.01 -41.02
CA PHE A 736 -11.41 3.82 -39.76
C PHE A 736 -11.17 2.33 -39.55
N ASP A 737 -10.03 1.94 -38.97
CA ASP A 737 -9.69 0.52 -38.74
C ASP A 737 -9.73 0.14 -37.26
N PHE A 738 -9.82 1.15 -36.38
CA PHE A 738 -9.91 0.97 -34.94
C PHE A 738 -10.68 2.13 -34.33
N ALA A 739 -11.50 1.82 -33.33
CA ALA A 739 -11.92 2.82 -32.37
C ALA A 739 -12.03 2.19 -30.98
N LEU A 740 -11.71 2.98 -29.95
CA LEU A 740 -11.75 2.63 -28.55
C LEU A 740 -12.41 3.76 -27.78
N TRP A 741 -13.37 3.41 -26.93
CA TRP A 741 -14.10 4.38 -26.13
C TRP A 741 -13.78 4.24 -24.64
N ASP A 742 -13.39 5.35 -24.00
CA ASP A 742 -12.99 5.44 -22.57
C ASP A 742 -12.02 4.33 -22.14
N GLY A 743 -11.17 3.85 -23.07
CA GLY A 743 -10.21 2.77 -22.83
C GLY A 743 -10.78 1.35 -22.76
N ASN A 744 -12.09 1.15 -23.01
CA ASN A 744 -12.79 -0.05 -22.55
C ASN A 744 -13.32 -1.02 -23.62
N LEU A 745 -13.36 -0.67 -24.91
CA LEU A 745 -13.97 -1.52 -25.95
C LEU A 745 -13.00 -1.79 -27.11
N PRO A 746 -12.36 -2.97 -27.21
CA PRO A 746 -11.66 -3.34 -28.43
C PRO A 746 -12.66 -3.60 -29.56
N ALA A 747 -12.26 -3.23 -30.77
CA ALA A 747 -12.88 -3.69 -32.00
C ALA A 747 -12.94 -5.23 -31.99
N THR A 748 -14.13 -5.83 -32.00
CA THR A 748 -14.24 -7.29 -32.18
C THR A 748 -13.84 -7.70 -33.58
N THR A 749 -13.50 -8.98 -33.75
CA THR A 749 -13.09 -9.59 -35.01
C THR A 749 -13.98 -9.24 -36.20
N PRO A 750 -13.41 -9.20 -37.42
CA PRO A 750 -14.12 -9.07 -38.68
C PRO A 750 -15.40 -9.90 -38.72
N ASP A 751 -16.54 -9.31 -39.11
CA ASP A 751 -17.66 -10.11 -39.58
C ASP A 751 -17.24 -10.79 -40.90
N THR A 752 -16.81 -12.06 -40.83
CA THR A 752 -16.50 -12.83 -42.05
C THR A 752 -17.75 -13.28 -42.80
N ALA A 753 -18.95 -12.98 -42.30
CA ALA A 753 -20.20 -13.27 -42.99
C ALA A 753 -20.55 -12.14 -43.97
N ALA A 754 -19.71 -11.95 -44.99
CA ALA A 754 -20.09 -11.17 -46.16
C ALA A 754 -21.31 -11.84 -46.81
N ALA A 755 -22.47 -11.17 -46.76
CA ALA A 755 -23.49 -11.41 -47.78
C ALA A 755 -22.84 -11.12 -49.15
N PRO A 756 -23.00 -12.00 -50.16
CA PRO A 756 -22.30 -11.83 -51.42
C PRO A 756 -22.81 -10.56 -52.12
N GLY A 757 -21.98 -9.52 -52.13
CA GLY A 757 -22.16 -8.37 -53.01
C GLY A 757 -21.97 -8.79 -54.47
N PRO A 758 -22.62 -8.10 -55.42
CA PRO A 758 -22.63 -8.51 -56.82
C PRO A 758 -21.21 -8.44 -57.39
N ALA A 759 -20.77 -9.56 -57.97
CA ALA A 759 -19.55 -9.78 -58.76
C ALA A 759 -18.60 -8.57 -58.92
N GLY A 760 -17.55 -8.51 -58.08
CA GLY A 760 -16.36 -7.67 -58.32
C GLY A 760 -16.01 -6.61 -57.26
N GLY A 761 -16.69 -6.56 -56.10
CA GLY A 761 -16.40 -5.60 -55.03
C GLY A 761 -15.60 -6.18 -53.86
N GLU A 762 -14.74 -5.35 -53.28
CA GLU A 762 -13.90 -5.60 -52.10
C GLU A 762 -14.66 -6.23 -50.92
N SER A 763 -13.96 -7.05 -50.14
CA SER A 763 -14.47 -7.64 -48.90
C SER A 763 -14.61 -6.54 -47.86
N VAL A 764 -15.83 -6.06 -47.61
CA VAL A 764 -16.09 -5.14 -46.49
C VAL A 764 -16.04 -5.94 -45.19
N VAL A 765 -15.13 -5.55 -44.31
CA VAL A 765 -15.09 -6.05 -42.94
C VAL A 765 -15.85 -5.07 -42.04
N SER A 766 -16.98 -5.50 -41.49
CA SER A 766 -17.77 -4.70 -40.55
C SER A 766 -17.33 -4.94 -39.10
N TYR A 767 -17.28 -3.87 -38.30
CA TYR A 767 -16.99 -3.94 -36.86
C TYR A 767 -18.13 -3.26 -36.10
N ARG A 768 -18.57 -3.82 -34.97
CA ARG A 768 -19.57 -3.17 -34.10
C ARG A 768 -18.88 -2.39 -32.98
N LEU A 769 -19.33 -1.17 -32.75
CA LEU A 769 -18.75 -0.25 -31.77
C LEU A 769 -19.86 0.31 -30.90
N LEU A 770 -19.79 0.04 -29.59
CA LEU A 770 -20.74 0.55 -28.61
C LEU A 770 -20.36 1.97 -28.23
N LEU A 771 -21.23 2.93 -28.55
CA LEU A 771 -21.08 4.31 -28.11
C LEU A 771 -21.78 4.51 -26.75
N PRO A 772 -21.20 5.28 -25.80
CA PRO A 772 -21.80 5.44 -24.47
C PRO A 772 -23.10 6.19 -24.52
N ALA A 773 -24.05 5.73 -23.71
CA ALA A 773 -25.31 6.41 -23.46
C ALA A 773 -25.20 7.63 -22.50
N ARG A 774 -24.06 7.78 -21.80
CA ARG A 774 -23.90 8.70 -20.65
C ARG A 774 -23.70 10.17 -21.02
N GLU A 775 -24.38 11.06 -20.31
CA GLU A 775 -24.08 12.51 -20.36
C GLU A 775 -22.73 12.79 -19.69
N GLY A 776 -22.00 13.76 -20.23
CA GLY A 776 -20.69 14.17 -19.71
C GLY A 776 -19.54 13.91 -20.67
N ARG A 777 -18.31 14.01 -20.14
CA ARG A 777 -17.10 13.92 -20.94
C ARG A 777 -16.63 12.49 -21.11
N HIS A 778 -16.20 12.20 -22.32
CA HIS A 778 -15.77 10.92 -22.83
C HIS A 778 -14.49 11.08 -23.65
N GLN A 779 -13.73 10.00 -23.77
CA GLN A 779 -12.55 9.90 -24.60
C GLN A 779 -12.80 8.87 -25.71
N LEU A 780 -12.64 9.29 -26.97
CA LEU A 780 -12.68 8.40 -28.13
C LEU A 780 -11.28 8.36 -28.74
N GLU A 781 -10.68 7.19 -28.82
CA GLU A 781 -9.46 6.94 -29.58
C GLU A 781 -9.87 6.29 -30.91
N LEU A 782 -9.42 6.85 -32.02
CA LEU A 782 -9.83 6.45 -33.35
C LEU A 782 -8.60 6.32 -34.22
N HIS A 783 -8.48 5.22 -34.96
CA HIS A 783 -7.49 5.07 -36.01
C HIS A 783 -8.19 5.11 -37.36
N ALA A 784 -7.92 6.16 -38.13
CA ALA A 784 -8.50 6.37 -39.45
C ALA A 784 -7.46 6.94 -40.40
N ALA A 785 -7.42 6.41 -41.63
CA ALA A 785 -6.47 6.86 -42.64
C ALA A 785 -4.99 6.86 -42.16
N GLY A 786 -4.66 5.97 -41.21
CA GLY A 786 -3.30 5.73 -40.74
C GLY A 786 -2.88 6.75 -39.69
N ARG A 787 -3.88 7.28 -38.99
CA ARG A 787 -3.73 8.32 -38.00
C ARG A 787 -4.57 7.98 -36.79
N TRP A 788 -3.93 8.01 -35.63
CA TRP A 788 -4.60 8.03 -34.36
C TRP A 788 -5.15 9.42 -34.03
N GLN A 789 -6.38 9.44 -33.53
CA GLN A 789 -7.03 10.62 -33.02
C GLN A 789 -7.64 10.29 -31.67
N VAL A 790 -7.24 11.02 -30.64
CA VAL A 790 -7.90 11.05 -29.35
C VAL A 790 -8.80 12.28 -29.31
N TRP A 791 -10.08 12.04 -29.12
CA TRP A 791 -11.12 13.04 -29.00
C TRP A 791 -11.56 13.12 -27.55
N SER A 792 -11.71 14.34 -27.04
CA SER A 792 -12.52 14.59 -25.85
C SER A 792 -13.89 15.03 -26.31
N LEU A 793 -14.88 14.19 -26.02
CA LEU A 793 -16.26 14.36 -26.43
C LEU A 793 -17.10 14.69 -25.21
N LEU A 794 -18.05 15.61 -25.33
CA LEU A 794 -19.04 15.96 -24.32
C LEU A 794 -20.42 15.63 -24.89
N ARG A 795 -21.16 14.76 -24.21
CA ARG A 795 -22.55 14.44 -24.55
C ARG A 795 -23.52 15.28 -23.73
N GLU A 796 -24.44 15.96 -24.42
CA GLU A 796 -25.56 16.72 -23.85
C GLU A 796 -26.86 16.31 -24.57
N GLY A 797 -27.74 15.54 -23.91
CA GLY A 797 -28.92 14.94 -24.55
C GLY A 797 -28.58 13.98 -25.71
N THR A 798 -29.11 14.26 -26.90
CA THR A 798 -28.78 13.56 -28.16
C THR A 798 -27.66 14.25 -28.95
N SER A 799 -27.12 15.36 -28.43
CA SER A 799 -26.09 16.14 -29.10
C SER A 799 -24.71 15.79 -28.56
N TRP A 800 -23.73 15.81 -29.47
CA TRP A 800 -22.33 15.62 -29.16
C TRP A 800 -21.56 16.88 -29.50
N GLN A 801 -20.73 17.30 -28.57
CA GLN A 801 -19.70 18.31 -28.79
C GLN A 801 -18.36 17.65 -28.56
N GLY A 802 -17.31 18.14 -29.22
CA GLY A 802 -16.07 17.40 -29.20
C GLY A 802 -14.95 18.18 -29.79
N ARG A 803 -13.74 17.89 -29.30
CA ARG A 803 -12.52 18.34 -29.94
C ARG A 803 -11.51 17.23 -29.93
N VAL A 804 -10.72 17.17 -30.99
CA VAL A 804 -9.46 16.44 -30.98
C VAL A 804 -8.61 17.02 -29.86
N VAL A 805 -8.24 16.19 -28.90
CA VAL A 805 -7.27 16.54 -27.85
C VAL A 805 -5.87 16.07 -28.22
N GLN A 806 -5.79 15.06 -29.08
CA GLN A 806 -4.54 14.55 -29.63
C GLN A 806 -4.82 13.96 -31.01
N ALA A 807 -4.01 14.27 -32.01
CA ALA A 807 -4.04 13.57 -33.30
C ALA A 807 -2.61 13.41 -33.81
N GLY A 808 -2.30 12.23 -34.32
CA GLY A 808 -0.99 11.89 -34.86
C GLY A 808 -1.15 10.75 -35.87
N PRO A 809 -0.18 10.54 -36.77
CA PRO A 809 -0.08 9.30 -37.52
C PRO A 809 0.00 8.14 -36.53
#